data_AF-A0A8J4T1L4-F1
#
_entry.id   AF-A0A8J4T1L4-F1
#
_cell.length_a   1.000
_cell.length_b   1.000
_cell.length_c   1.000
_cell.angle_alpha   90.00
_cell.angle_beta   90.00
_cell.angle_gamma   90.00
#
_symmetry.space_group_name_H-M   'P 1'
#
loop_
_entity.id
_entity.type
_entity.pdbx_description
1 polymer ?
#
loop_
_entity_poly.entity_id
_entity_poly.type
_entity_poly.pdbx_seq_one_letter_code
_entity_poly.pdbx_strand_id
1 'polypeptide(L)'
;MAGSNNPSLASCDSRRLLYMSKYGNLKYSLQSQLALHCGRPEFSRSFSEPTTHLHSVKPVGTREKSRFSPNREALLHVWGSEELIDTSEKVDFLPFATFAITAVQILLFILEWAMYGLSPIGLSLQSRYLETVLMPNQTTSEVCFVELENQMIGPRQADLIRFGALYPPCMRFDPGLNEAVVERQRVVDRSSGCCVNEANHTCHQTSNSACGAKGFQWLNHRRQNTKHPSLTSVPSTNIIHSQGDNVTAEYPAGPVCGLDPDYCLKPHSSDSMPWSEDITEWPICEHVTNASEVSTFVQHMECRVIGRPCCFGIRGECIVTTREHCEFMHGFFNPKASLCSQVNCLKRVCGMANFMNKQYPDQYFRLVTSLFVHSGLIPLVITIVLQLTFMLNLERLSGFWKISMVYLLSGCLGNLVAGYFLPYQVGTGPTPSLMGLAGFRAVCYFFYSGPLCEPRQIRRHSNSQGSGLGLRRKMRLNRLRKRSSAFHLLKVGLCKNVLLVLGLFICGFLPWVDNFAHLAGFISGMMLAFVMLPYRNMCVYTRRSLSEGSPRDISPSRQAPSSEDSDKCRFPIEIVCSVLWMCLFLGWLCLFVFGPILSCAWCNYFTCIPLAPNLCDGFRVNVSQRTPCVPDSL
;
A
#
# COMPACT_ATOMS: atom_id res chain seq x y z
N MET A 1 32.67 57.73 9.74
CA MET A 1 31.64 58.79 9.81
C MET A 1 30.36 58.23 9.19
N ALA A 2 29.24 58.44 9.90
CA ALA A 2 27.82 58.09 9.65
C ALA A 2 27.43 57.56 8.25
N GLY A 3 26.52 56.60 8.07
CA GLY A 3 25.50 56.03 8.96
C GLY A 3 24.14 55.96 8.23
N SER A 4 23.48 54.79 8.31
CA SER A 4 22.02 54.55 8.09
C SER A 4 21.54 54.63 6.62
N ASN A 5 20.74 53.73 6.02
CA ASN A 5 19.78 52.73 6.52
C ASN A 5 19.58 51.58 5.50
N ASN A 6 19.46 50.36 6.02
CA ASN A 6 18.79 49.19 5.43
C ASN A 6 17.30 49.19 5.90
N PRO A 7 16.35 48.29 5.52
CA PRO A 7 16.49 47.01 4.80
C PRO A 7 15.39 46.62 3.76
N SER A 8 15.63 45.46 3.11
CA SER A 8 14.67 44.37 2.76
C SER A 8 14.24 44.25 1.29
N LEU A 9 14.16 43.08 0.64
CA LEU A 9 14.45 41.68 0.98
C LEU A 9 14.54 40.88 -0.36
N ALA A 10 15.43 39.89 -0.41
CA ALA A 10 15.38 38.65 -1.20
C ALA A 10 15.32 38.72 -2.76
N SER A 11 16.49 38.55 -3.39
CA SER A 11 16.62 37.82 -4.66
C SER A 11 16.74 36.33 -4.34
N CYS A 12 15.83 35.51 -4.86
CA CYS A 12 15.96 34.06 -4.91
C CYS A 12 15.69 33.61 -6.34
N ASP A 13 16.72 33.00 -6.92
CA ASP A 13 16.75 32.21 -8.14
C ASP A 13 15.73 31.05 -8.07
N SER A 14 14.94 30.80 -9.14
CA SER A 14 14.54 29.45 -9.56
C SER A 14 13.53 29.39 -10.71
N ARG A 15 13.77 28.39 -11.55
CA ARG A 15 12.89 27.78 -12.55
C ARG A 15 11.52 27.37 -12.01
N ARG A 16 10.58 27.16 -12.97
CA ARG A 16 9.19 26.66 -12.88
C ARG A 16 8.14 27.73 -12.62
N LEU A 17 7.25 27.90 -13.60
CA LEU A 17 5.79 27.89 -13.41
C LEU A 17 5.12 28.14 -14.77
N LEU A 18 4.33 27.18 -15.25
CA LEU A 18 2.98 27.41 -15.80
C LEU A 18 2.36 26.08 -16.25
N TYR A 19 1.57 25.51 -15.36
CA TYR A 19 0.47 24.59 -15.65
C TYR A 19 -0.82 25.31 -15.21
N MET A 20 -1.91 25.05 -15.93
CA MET A 20 -3.31 25.39 -15.64
C MET A 20 -3.81 26.77 -16.09
N SER A 21 -4.57 26.78 -17.20
CA SER A 21 -5.95 27.29 -17.22
C SER A 21 -6.54 27.08 -18.62
N LYS A 22 -7.46 26.13 -18.77
CA LYS A 22 -8.46 26.19 -19.86
C LYS A 22 -9.72 25.39 -19.55
N TYR A 23 -10.50 25.89 -18.60
CA TYR A 23 -11.95 25.77 -18.61
C TYR A 23 -12.52 27.13 -18.18
N GLY A 24 -13.34 27.74 -19.03
CA GLY A 24 -14.01 29.00 -18.73
C GLY A 24 -14.26 29.85 -19.97
N ASN A 25 -15.44 29.67 -20.56
CA ASN A 25 -16.04 30.59 -21.53
C ASN A 25 -16.09 32.01 -20.95
N LEU A 26 -15.55 33.01 -21.65
CA LEU A 26 -16.11 34.36 -21.68
C LEU A 26 -15.69 35.10 -22.97
N LYS A 27 -16.61 35.96 -23.43
CA LYS A 27 -16.74 36.58 -24.75
C LYS A 27 -15.57 37.49 -25.20
N TYR A 28 -15.44 37.59 -26.53
CA TYR A 28 -15.11 38.76 -27.35
C TYR A 28 -14.66 40.04 -26.62
N SER A 29 -13.45 40.51 -26.90
CA SER A 29 -13.16 41.87 -27.40
C SER A 29 -11.64 42.08 -27.51
N LEU A 30 -11.21 42.87 -28.50
CA LEU A 30 -9.87 43.44 -28.67
C LEU A 30 -8.71 42.49 -29.03
N GLN A 31 -8.64 42.12 -30.30
CA GLN A 31 -7.39 41.79 -30.97
C GLN A 31 -7.08 42.90 -31.99
N SER A 32 -6.56 44.02 -31.50
CA SER A 32 -5.88 45.02 -32.32
C SER A 32 -5.15 45.97 -31.39
N GLN A 33 -3.84 45.77 -31.18
CA GLN A 33 -2.83 46.85 -31.10
C GLN A 33 -1.45 46.30 -30.69
N LEU A 34 -0.46 46.67 -31.50
CA LEU A 34 0.97 46.74 -31.21
C LEU A 34 1.76 45.43 -30.96
N ALA A 35 2.18 44.81 -32.06
CA ALA A 35 3.58 44.38 -32.18
C ALA A 35 4.35 45.53 -32.84
N LEU A 36 5.40 46.05 -32.19
CA LEU A 36 6.62 46.66 -32.76
C LEU A 36 7.25 47.65 -31.77
N HIS A 37 8.25 47.19 -31.00
CA HIS A 37 9.44 47.97 -30.66
C HIS A 37 10.49 47.05 -30.03
N CYS A 38 11.59 46.81 -30.74
CA CYS A 38 12.96 46.86 -30.20
C CYS A 38 14.00 46.48 -31.27
N GLY A 39 14.60 47.52 -31.87
CA GLY A 39 16.05 47.78 -31.85
C GLY A 39 17.04 46.74 -32.38
N ARG A 40 17.61 47.04 -33.56
CA ARG A 40 18.91 46.59 -34.09
C ARG A 40 20.10 46.90 -33.14
N PRO A 41 21.27 46.26 -33.34
CA PRO A 41 22.34 46.96 -34.07
C PRO A 41 23.02 46.12 -35.17
N GLU A 42 23.54 46.82 -36.18
CA GLU A 42 24.40 46.32 -37.26
C GLU A 42 25.85 46.16 -36.82
N PHE A 43 26.58 45.20 -37.40
CA PHE A 43 27.96 45.43 -37.89
C PHE A 43 28.34 44.39 -38.95
N SER A 44 29.12 44.85 -39.93
CA SER A 44 29.37 44.27 -41.26
C SER A 44 30.85 43.83 -41.46
N ARG A 45 31.09 42.89 -42.38
CA ARG A 45 32.25 42.71 -43.31
C ARG A 45 32.22 41.26 -43.86
N SER A 46 32.57 40.92 -45.11
CA SER A 46 33.38 41.51 -46.21
C SER A 46 33.11 40.71 -47.50
N PHE A 47 32.89 41.32 -48.69
CA PHE A 47 33.88 41.58 -49.79
C PHE A 47 34.63 40.31 -50.30
N SER A 48 34.91 40.02 -51.58
CA SER A 48 34.72 40.65 -52.91
C SER A 48 35.55 39.85 -53.95
N GLU A 49 35.08 39.69 -55.20
CA GLU A 49 35.83 39.77 -56.49
C GLU A 49 34.94 39.29 -57.69
N PRO A 50 35.16 39.68 -58.97
CA PRO A 50 34.84 41.03 -59.47
C PRO A 50 34.01 41.05 -60.79
N THR A 51 33.34 42.20 -61.02
CA THR A 51 33.10 42.98 -62.28
C THR A 51 32.89 42.25 -63.63
N THR A 52 32.00 42.61 -64.56
CA THR A 52 31.01 43.69 -64.79
C THR A 52 30.35 43.37 -66.15
N HIS A 53 29.07 43.66 -66.36
CA HIS A 53 28.57 44.46 -67.49
C HIS A 53 27.07 44.79 -67.30
N LEU A 54 26.73 45.99 -67.77
CA LEU A 54 25.58 46.84 -67.45
C LEU A 54 24.52 46.79 -68.58
N HIS A 55 23.23 47.00 -68.29
CA HIS A 55 22.17 47.68 -69.09
C HIS A 55 20.81 47.40 -68.39
N SER A 56 20.07 48.31 -67.74
CA SER A 56 19.40 49.59 -68.09
C SER A 56 17.95 49.46 -68.62
N VAL A 57 17.07 50.32 -68.07
CA VAL A 57 15.78 50.88 -68.57
C VAL A 57 14.42 50.23 -68.19
N LYS A 58 13.82 50.80 -67.13
CA LYS A 58 12.50 51.51 -66.92
C LYS A 58 11.17 51.18 -67.69
N PRO A 59 10.00 51.61 -67.13
CA PRO A 59 8.64 51.04 -67.27
C PRO A 59 7.60 51.94 -67.97
N VAL A 60 6.39 51.43 -68.28
CA VAL A 60 5.13 52.19 -68.59
C VAL A 60 3.93 51.22 -68.37
N GLY A 61 2.92 51.45 -67.51
CA GLY A 61 1.72 52.33 -67.66
C GLY A 61 0.55 51.55 -68.32
N THR A 62 -0.76 51.66 -68.05
CA THR A 62 -1.69 52.48 -67.23
C THR A 62 -3.10 51.88 -67.43
N ARG A 63 -4.01 51.94 -66.44
CA ARG A 63 -5.38 52.53 -66.51
C ARG A 63 -6.25 52.19 -65.31
N GLU A 64 -7.28 53.01 -65.13
CA GLU A 64 -7.83 53.56 -63.90
C GLU A 64 -9.38 53.51 -63.94
N LYS A 65 -10.02 53.62 -62.75
CA LYS A 65 -11.39 54.11 -62.40
C LYS A 65 -12.23 53.10 -61.60
N SER A 66 -12.47 53.32 -60.29
CA SER A 66 -13.56 54.12 -59.64
C SER A 66 -14.88 53.32 -59.54
N ARG A 67 -15.76 53.33 -58.53
CA ARG A 67 -16.00 54.06 -57.27
C ARG A 67 -17.27 53.42 -56.62
N PHE A 68 -17.49 53.65 -55.32
CA PHE A 68 -18.78 53.63 -54.57
C PHE A 68 -19.46 52.32 -54.10
N SER A 69 -19.72 52.29 -52.78
CA SER A 69 -20.64 51.46 -51.99
C SER A 69 -22.04 52.12 -51.96
N PRO A 70 -23.19 51.40 -51.75
CA PRO A 70 -23.70 51.18 -50.38
C PRO A 70 -24.47 49.86 -50.12
N ASN A 71 -24.50 49.49 -48.83
CA ASN A 71 -25.35 48.50 -48.13
C ASN A 71 -26.82 48.36 -48.59
N ARG A 72 -27.35 47.12 -48.68
CA ARG A 72 -28.21 46.45 -47.67
C ARG A 72 -28.83 45.14 -48.22
N GLU A 73 -28.74 44.10 -47.40
CA GLU A 73 -29.67 42.96 -47.21
C GLU A 73 -30.26 42.22 -48.42
N ALA A 74 -29.89 40.93 -48.57
CA ALA A 74 -30.83 39.79 -48.49
C ALA A 74 -30.24 38.47 -49.08
N LEU A 75 -30.15 37.47 -48.19
CA LEU A 75 -30.67 36.11 -48.36
C LEU A 75 -30.22 35.22 -49.55
N LEU A 76 -29.48 34.19 -49.14
CA LEU A 76 -29.75 32.75 -49.33
C LEU A 76 -29.43 32.06 -50.66
N HIS A 77 -28.49 31.12 -50.48
CA HIS A 77 -28.34 29.81 -51.12
C HIS A 77 -27.99 29.77 -52.61
N VAL A 78 -26.86 29.12 -52.93
CA VAL A 78 -26.81 27.81 -53.62
C VAL A 78 -25.34 27.41 -53.88
N TRP A 79 -24.95 26.24 -53.33
CA TRP A 79 -23.82 25.33 -53.68
C TRP A 79 -22.39 25.78 -53.35
N GLY A 80 -21.47 24.92 -52.90
CA GLY A 80 -21.50 23.48 -52.71
C GLY A 80 -20.10 22.95 -52.30
N SER A 81 -20.12 21.84 -51.55
CA SER A 81 -19.02 20.87 -51.34
C SER A 81 -17.64 21.37 -50.90
N GLU A 82 -17.42 21.41 -49.57
CA GLU A 82 -16.12 21.06 -48.99
C GLU A 82 -16.23 19.71 -48.30
N GLU A 83 -15.39 18.76 -48.74
CA GLU A 83 -15.15 17.50 -48.06
C GLU A 83 -14.56 17.79 -46.67
N LEU A 84 -15.40 17.65 -45.63
CA LEU A 84 -14.94 17.65 -44.25
C LEU A 84 -14.17 16.34 -43.99
N ILE A 85 -12.86 16.39 -44.20
CA ILE A 85 -11.92 15.36 -43.75
C ILE A 85 -11.93 15.40 -42.22
N ASP A 86 -12.67 14.49 -41.59
CA ASP A 86 -12.58 14.20 -40.16
C ASP A 86 -11.27 13.47 -39.87
N THR A 87 -10.16 14.21 -39.85
CA THR A 87 -8.95 13.81 -39.15
C THR A 87 -9.08 14.23 -37.70
N SER A 88 -9.88 13.50 -36.92
CA SER A 88 -9.64 13.38 -35.49
C SER A 88 -8.29 12.68 -35.31
N GLU A 89 -7.22 13.47 -35.35
CA GLU A 89 -5.91 13.07 -34.86
C GLU A 89 -6.08 12.81 -33.35
N LYS A 90 -6.25 11.54 -33.00
CA LYS A 90 -6.30 11.13 -31.60
C LYS A 90 -4.95 11.45 -30.98
N VAL A 91 -4.92 12.44 -30.10
CA VAL A 91 -3.76 12.77 -29.28
C VAL A 91 -3.56 11.62 -28.31
N ASP A 92 -2.59 10.75 -28.60
CA ASP A 92 -2.16 9.72 -27.66
C ASP A 92 -1.51 10.41 -26.45
N PHE A 93 -1.98 10.10 -25.25
CA PHE A 93 -1.37 10.65 -24.03
C PHE A 93 0.00 10.00 -23.77
N LEU A 94 0.95 10.79 -23.27
CA LEU A 94 2.24 10.25 -22.83
C LEU A 94 2.02 9.37 -21.57
N PRO A 95 2.51 8.13 -21.54
CA PRO A 95 2.18 7.18 -20.48
C PRO A 95 3.06 7.37 -19.23
N PHE A 96 2.89 8.52 -18.57
CA PHE A 96 3.66 8.89 -17.39
C PHE A 96 3.39 7.99 -16.18
N ALA A 97 2.14 7.66 -15.91
CA ALA A 97 1.74 6.87 -14.74
C ALA A 97 2.32 5.46 -14.79
N THR A 98 2.24 4.80 -15.95
CA THR A 98 2.81 3.45 -16.13
C THR A 98 4.30 3.48 -15.82
N PHE A 99 5.07 4.35 -16.48
CA PHE A 99 6.52 4.41 -16.25
C PHE A 99 6.89 4.84 -14.83
N ALA A 100 6.19 5.81 -14.25
CA ALA A 100 6.45 6.27 -12.88
C ALA A 100 6.18 5.17 -11.85
N ILE A 101 5.04 4.49 -11.94
CA ILE A 101 4.68 3.40 -11.03
C ILE A 101 5.66 2.24 -11.16
N THR A 102 5.96 1.81 -12.39
CA THR A 102 6.92 0.74 -12.65
C THR A 102 8.32 1.11 -12.12
N ALA A 103 8.77 2.36 -12.32
CA ALA A 103 10.06 2.82 -11.81
C ALA A 103 10.12 2.83 -10.28
N VAL A 104 9.06 3.27 -9.61
CA VAL A 104 8.97 3.24 -8.13
C VAL A 104 9.02 1.80 -7.63
N GLN A 105 8.31 0.87 -8.28
CA GLN A 105 8.32 -0.55 -7.89
C GLN A 105 9.70 -1.18 -8.03
N ILE A 106 10.41 -0.92 -9.14
CA ILE A 106 11.77 -1.40 -9.34
C ILE A 106 12.71 -0.80 -8.29
N LEU A 107 12.62 0.51 -8.03
CA LEU A 107 13.46 1.19 -7.05
C LEU A 107 13.25 0.64 -5.64
N LEU A 108 12.00 0.46 -5.23
CA LEU A 108 11.66 -0.08 -3.91
C LEU A 108 12.13 -1.53 -3.77
N PHE A 109 12.01 -2.34 -4.82
CA PHE A 109 12.53 -3.70 -4.81
C PHE A 109 14.06 -3.77 -4.67
N ILE A 110 14.80 -2.89 -5.37
CA ILE A 110 16.26 -2.79 -5.21
C ILE A 110 16.61 -2.38 -3.78
N LEU A 111 15.89 -1.42 -3.21
CA LEU A 111 16.11 -0.96 -1.85
C LEU A 111 15.82 -2.05 -0.81
N GLU A 112 14.76 -2.81 -1.00
CA GLU A 112 14.37 -3.95 -0.16
C GLU A 112 15.48 -5.01 -0.10
N TRP A 113 16.02 -5.41 -1.26
CA TRP A 113 17.14 -6.34 -1.33
C TRP A 113 18.43 -5.78 -0.73
N ALA A 114 18.72 -4.50 -0.94
CA ALA A 114 19.91 -3.86 -0.39
C ALA A 114 19.90 -3.79 1.15
N MET A 115 18.73 -3.68 1.77
CA MET A 115 18.60 -3.54 3.22
C MET A 115 18.41 -4.86 3.96
N TYR A 116 17.63 -5.80 3.42
CA TYR A 116 17.21 -7.01 4.13
C TYR A 116 17.78 -8.31 3.56
N GLY A 117 18.33 -8.29 2.34
CA GLY A 117 18.85 -9.48 1.69
C GLY A 117 17.76 -10.44 1.20
N LEU A 118 18.16 -11.68 0.94
CA LEU A 118 17.29 -12.74 0.42
C LEU A 118 16.98 -13.76 1.51
N SER A 119 15.72 -14.21 1.54
CA SER A 119 15.29 -15.36 2.32
C SER A 119 15.73 -16.66 1.62
N PRO A 120 15.88 -17.79 2.34
CA PRO A 120 16.25 -19.07 1.76
C PRO A 120 15.31 -19.46 0.62
N ILE A 121 15.89 -19.85 -0.51
CA ILE A 121 15.16 -20.25 -1.71
C ILE A 121 15.08 -21.77 -1.72
N GLY A 122 13.88 -22.31 -1.62
CA GLY A 122 13.67 -23.75 -1.63
C GLY A 122 12.23 -24.14 -1.93
N LEU A 123 12.05 -25.44 -2.17
CA LEU A 123 10.75 -26.09 -2.36
C LEU A 123 10.30 -26.84 -1.10
N SER A 124 11.12 -26.84 -0.05
CA SER A 124 10.90 -27.53 1.24
C SER A 124 9.91 -26.81 2.15
N LEU A 125 9.42 -25.62 1.75
CA LEU A 125 8.54 -24.71 2.49
C LEU A 125 9.16 -24.09 3.74
N GLN A 126 10.05 -24.82 4.42
CA GLN A 126 10.73 -24.40 5.64
C GLN A 126 12.18 -24.89 5.66
N SER A 127 13.08 -24.00 6.06
CA SER A 127 14.48 -24.30 6.36
C SER A 127 14.67 -24.33 7.87
N ARG A 128 15.33 -25.38 8.38
CA ARG A 128 15.62 -25.54 9.82
C ARG A 128 17.12 -25.31 10.06
N TYR A 129 17.42 -24.39 10.97
CA TYR A 129 18.76 -24.09 11.43
C TYR A 129 18.96 -24.64 12.85
N LEU A 130 20.13 -25.22 13.10
CA LEU A 130 20.53 -25.77 14.39
C LEU A 130 21.83 -25.09 14.81
N GLU A 131 21.85 -24.52 16.00
CA GLU A 131 23.05 -23.90 16.57
C GLU A 131 23.08 -24.11 18.08
N THR A 132 24.29 -24.26 18.62
CA THR A 132 24.52 -24.35 20.07
C THR A 132 24.70 -22.96 20.64
N VAL A 133 23.74 -22.50 21.43
CA VAL A 133 23.77 -21.16 22.03
C VAL A 133 23.73 -21.24 23.55
N LEU A 134 24.25 -20.21 24.22
CA LEU A 134 24.19 -20.10 25.68
C LEU A 134 22.78 -19.72 26.11
N MET A 135 22.15 -20.57 26.91
CA MET A 135 20.82 -20.35 27.45
C MET A 135 20.85 -19.58 28.78
N PRO A 136 19.73 -18.97 29.22
CA PRO A 136 19.67 -18.22 30.49
C PRO A 136 20.01 -19.05 31.73
N ASN A 137 19.88 -20.37 31.66
CA ASN A 137 20.29 -21.30 32.72
C ASN A 137 21.82 -21.55 32.76
N GLN A 138 22.62 -20.79 32.00
CA GLN A 138 24.07 -20.93 31.82
C GLN A 138 24.54 -22.26 31.22
N THR A 139 23.64 -23.03 30.62
CA THR A 139 24.01 -24.24 29.86
C THR A 139 24.00 -23.92 28.37
N THR A 140 24.98 -24.43 27.64
CA THR A 140 24.93 -24.42 26.18
C THR A 140 23.96 -25.51 25.75
N SER A 141 22.91 -25.12 25.03
CA SER A 141 21.92 -26.06 24.49
C SER A 141 21.82 -25.88 22.98
N GLU A 142 21.60 -26.99 22.28
CA GLU A 142 21.27 -26.96 20.86
C GLU A 142 19.84 -26.45 20.69
N VAL A 143 19.69 -25.30 20.06
CA VAL A 143 18.39 -24.70 19.76
C VAL A 143 18.15 -24.79 18.26
N CYS A 144 16.87 -24.83 17.87
CA CYS A 144 16.51 -24.74 16.47
C CYS A 144 15.74 -23.47 16.15
N PHE A 145 15.92 -22.99 14.93
CA PHE A 145 15.14 -21.91 14.35
C PHE A 145 14.58 -22.38 13.01
N VAL A 146 13.30 -22.12 12.76
CA VAL A 146 12.63 -22.49 11.52
C VAL A 146 12.25 -21.23 10.78
N GLU A 147 12.73 -21.13 9.55
CA GLU A 147 12.46 -20.00 8.66
C GLU A 147 11.68 -20.48 7.44
N LEU A 148 10.67 -19.68 7.04
CA LEU A 148 9.89 -19.96 5.83
C LEU A 148 10.69 -19.62 4.59
N GLU A 149 10.73 -20.54 3.62
CA GLU A 149 11.42 -20.34 2.35
C GLU A 149 10.61 -19.43 1.43
N ASN A 150 11.28 -18.47 0.77
CA ASN A 150 10.65 -17.61 -0.22
C ASN A 150 10.86 -18.14 -1.64
N GLN A 151 9.87 -18.88 -2.14
CA GLN A 151 9.83 -19.41 -3.51
C GLN A 151 9.87 -18.33 -4.60
N MET A 152 9.53 -17.08 -4.27
CA MET A 152 9.45 -15.97 -5.22
C MET A 152 10.77 -15.22 -5.40
N ILE A 153 11.86 -15.67 -4.76
CA ILE A 153 13.18 -15.02 -4.76
C ILE A 153 13.06 -13.60 -4.19
N GLY A 154 12.90 -13.50 -2.87
CA GLY A 154 12.74 -12.24 -2.16
C GLY A 154 13.11 -12.35 -0.68
N PRO A 155 12.93 -11.29 0.13
CA PRO A 155 13.23 -11.31 1.55
C PRO A 155 12.16 -12.08 2.35
N ARG A 156 12.30 -12.03 3.67
CA ARG A 156 11.38 -12.71 4.60
C ARG A 156 10.08 -11.93 4.73
N GLN A 157 9.01 -12.64 5.10
CA GLN A 157 7.70 -12.01 5.33
C GLN A 157 7.75 -10.91 6.40
N ALA A 158 8.53 -11.10 7.47
CA ALA A 158 8.72 -10.07 8.51
C ALA A 158 9.33 -8.77 7.95
N ASP A 159 10.28 -8.89 7.02
CA ASP A 159 10.92 -7.74 6.39
C ASP A 159 9.98 -7.04 5.39
N LEU A 160 9.17 -7.81 4.66
CA LEU A 160 8.10 -7.27 3.80
C LEU A 160 7.09 -6.45 4.61
N ILE A 161 6.63 -6.96 5.75
CA ILE A 161 5.75 -6.22 6.67
C ILE A 161 6.47 -4.95 7.13
N ARG A 162 7.73 -5.04 7.53
CA ARG A 162 8.53 -3.89 7.98
C ARG A 162 8.69 -2.81 6.91
N PHE A 163 8.69 -3.21 5.64
CA PHE A 163 8.84 -2.34 4.47
C PHE A 163 7.49 -1.82 3.90
N GLY A 164 6.36 -2.17 4.53
CA GLY A 164 5.06 -1.59 4.19
C GLY A 164 4.10 -2.52 3.44
N ALA A 165 4.31 -3.83 3.47
CA ALA A 165 3.35 -4.81 2.97
C ALA A 165 2.00 -4.74 3.71
N LEU A 166 0.95 -5.27 3.07
CA LEU A 166 -0.38 -5.37 3.65
C LEU A 166 -0.33 -6.39 4.78
N TYR A 167 -0.58 -5.93 6.00
CA TYR A 167 -0.69 -6.79 7.17
C TYR A 167 -1.69 -6.16 8.16
N PRO A 168 -2.95 -6.65 8.17
CA PRO A 168 -4.04 -6.08 8.96
C PRO A 168 -3.74 -5.85 10.46
N PRO A 169 -2.97 -6.70 11.18
CA PRO A 169 -2.62 -6.46 12.57
C PRO A 169 -1.82 -5.18 12.81
N CYS A 170 -1.15 -4.62 11.78
CA CYS A 170 -0.48 -3.33 11.87
C CYS A 170 -1.40 -2.12 11.61
N MET A 171 -2.62 -2.36 11.12
CA MET A 171 -3.55 -1.32 10.71
C MET A 171 -4.67 -1.09 11.71
N ARG A 172 -5.00 -2.12 12.50
CA ARG A 172 -6.10 -2.12 13.47
C ARG A 172 -5.86 -3.17 14.56
N PHE A 173 -6.55 -3.01 15.69
CA PHE A 173 -6.50 -3.98 16.78
C PHE A 173 -7.13 -5.31 16.34
N ASP A 174 -6.45 -6.42 16.64
CA ASP A 174 -6.91 -7.76 16.34
C ASP A 174 -7.08 -8.55 17.65
N PRO A 175 -8.33 -8.87 18.07
CA PRO A 175 -8.55 -9.53 19.35
C PRO A 175 -8.00 -10.95 19.38
N GLY A 176 -8.04 -11.68 18.25
CA GLY A 176 -7.52 -13.05 18.16
C GLY A 176 -6.00 -13.10 18.34
N LEU A 177 -5.26 -12.16 17.74
CA LEU A 177 -3.83 -12.01 17.94
C LEU A 177 -3.50 -11.52 19.35
N ASN A 178 -4.27 -10.57 19.88
CA ASN A 178 -4.06 -10.06 21.23
C ASN A 178 -4.25 -11.14 22.29
N GLU A 179 -5.32 -11.93 22.20
CA GLU A 179 -5.57 -13.05 23.11
C GLU A 179 -4.50 -14.13 22.99
N ALA A 180 -4.14 -14.49 21.74
CA ALA A 180 -3.12 -15.50 21.51
C ALA A 180 -1.74 -15.05 21.97
N VAL A 181 -1.27 -13.85 21.67
CA VAL A 181 0.12 -13.47 21.94
C VAL A 181 0.24 -12.68 23.22
N VAL A 182 -0.48 -11.56 23.33
CA VAL A 182 -0.31 -10.58 24.41
C VAL A 182 -0.86 -11.11 25.73
N GLU A 183 -2.11 -11.59 25.74
CA GLU A 183 -2.73 -12.06 26.98
C GLU A 183 -2.10 -13.36 27.48
N ARG A 184 -1.78 -14.29 26.58
CA ARG A 184 -1.00 -15.49 26.92
C ARG A 184 0.34 -15.11 27.59
N GLN A 185 1.05 -14.12 27.04
CA GLN A 185 2.32 -13.68 27.61
C GLN A 185 2.14 -13.04 28.99
N ARG A 186 1.08 -12.25 29.20
CA ARG A 186 0.78 -11.67 30.51
C ARG A 186 0.53 -12.74 31.57
N VAL A 187 -0.15 -13.84 31.22
CA VAL A 187 -0.33 -14.99 32.13
C VAL A 187 1.02 -15.63 32.49
N VAL A 188 1.92 -15.78 31.51
CA VAL A 188 3.28 -16.30 31.75
C VAL A 188 4.06 -15.35 32.67
N ASP A 189 4.09 -14.06 32.36
CA ASP A 189 4.78 -13.03 33.15
C ASP A 189 4.24 -13.01 34.59
N ARG A 190 2.91 -12.99 34.79
CA ARG A 190 2.26 -12.98 36.12
C ARG A 190 2.62 -14.21 36.98
N SER A 191 2.86 -15.35 36.35
CA SER A 191 3.21 -16.61 37.03
C SER A 191 4.72 -16.85 37.15
N SER A 192 5.54 -15.98 36.54
CA SER A 192 6.99 -16.08 36.54
C SER A 192 7.62 -15.58 37.85
N GLY A 193 8.86 -15.96 38.11
CA GLY A 193 9.66 -15.49 39.24
C GLY A 193 11.13 -15.30 38.85
N CYS A 194 11.91 -14.69 39.74
CA CYS A 194 13.32 -14.44 39.46
C CYS A 194 14.19 -15.65 39.79
N CYS A 195 14.83 -16.24 38.78
CA CYS A 195 15.75 -17.36 38.93
C CYS A 195 17.17 -16.84 39.11
N VAL A 196 17.73 -16.97 40.31
CA VAL A 196 19.02 -16.41 40.70
C VAL A 196 20.07 -17.51 40.86
N ASN A 197 21.24 -17.32 40.26
CA ASN A 197 22.41 -18.16 40.46
C ASN A 197 23.32 -17.52 41.49
N GLU A 198 23.51 -18.18 42.64
CA GLU A 198 24.31 -17.65 43.75
C GLU A 198 25.82 -17.64 43.44
N ALA A 199 26.33 -18.57 42.63
CA ALA A 199 27.76 -18.69 42.37
C ALA A 199 28.29 -17.56 41.47
N ASN A 200 27.51 -17.16 40.47
CA ASN A 200 27.92 -16.18 39.45
C ASN A 200 27.17 -14.85 39.55
N HIS A 201 26.31 -14.68 40.56
CA HIS A 201 25.44 -13.51 40.75
C HIS A 201 24.66 -13.11 39.49
N THR A 202 24.14 -14.08 38.73
CA THR A 202 23.33 -13.82 37.53
C THR A 202 21.89 -14.21 37.74
N CYS A 203 20.96 -13.57 37.03
CA CYS A 203 19.55 -13.93 37.12
C CYS A 203 18.78 -13.76 35.81
N HIS A 204 17.63 -14.42 35.72
CA HIS A 204 16.68 -14.28 34.63
C HIS A 204 15.26 -14.57 35.10
N GLN A 205 14.28 -13.93 34.46
CA GLN A 205 12.87 -14.16 34.76
C GLN A 205 12.40 -15.46 34.09
N THR A 206 11.83 -16.39 34.85
CA THR A 206 11.29 -17.64 34.30
C THR A 206 10.32 -18.34 35.26
N SER A 207 9.71 -19.44 34.81
CA SER A 207 8.86 -20.31 35.62
C SER A 207 9.65 -21.17 36.61
N ASN A 208 8.99 -21.67 37.66
CA ASN A 208 9.63 -22.53 38.66
C ASN A 208 10.19 -23.83 38.05
N SER A 209 9.48 -24.44 37.09
CA SER A 209 9.93 -25.67 36.43
C SER A 209 11.17 -25.45 35.56
N ALA A 210 11.32 -24.28 34.96
CA ALA A 210 12.47 -23.91 34.15
C ALA A 210 13.70 -23.52 35.00
N CYS A 211 13.49 -23.04 36.23
CA CYS A 211 14.53 -22.73 37.22
C CYS A 211 15.02 -23.98 37.98
N GLY A 212 15.23 -25.11 37.28
CA GLY A 212 15.59 -26.39 37.88
C GLY A 212 17.09 -26.73 37.88
N ALA A 213 17.94 -25.86 37.32
CA ALA A 213 19.37 -26.12 37.22
C ALA A 213 20.07 -26.07 38.60
N LYS A 214 21.06 -26.93 38.82
CA LYS A 214 21.82 -26.97 40.09
C LYS A 214 22.49 -25.60 40.35
N GLY A 215 22.32 -25.07 41.55
CA GLY A 215 22.87 -23.77 41.95
C GLY A 215 21.98 -22.56 41.61
N PHE A 216 20.78 -22.79 41.06
CA PHE A 216 19.77 -21.76 40.89
C PHE A 216 18.71 -21.84 42.00
N GLN A 217 18.33 -20.69 42.52
CA GLN A 217 17.22 -20.52 43.45
C GLN A 217 16.11 -19.75 42.75
N TRP A 218 14.90 -20.31 42.74
CA TRP A 218 13.73 -19.63 42.23
C TRP A 218 13.10 -18.77 43.33
N LEU A 219 13.16 -17.45 43.15
CA LEU A 219 12.53 -16.48 44.03
C LEU A 219 11.10 -16.24 43.56
N ASN A 220 10.15 -16.54 44.44
CA ASN A 220 8.75 -16.18 44.31
C ASN A 220 8.23 -15.79 45.69
N HIS A 221 7.33 -14.80 45.71
CA HIS A 221 6.61 -14.31 46.88
C HIS A 221 6.08 -15.42 47.79
N ARG A 222 5.75 -16.59 47.24
CA ARG A 222 5.25 -17.75 48.01
C ARG A 222 6.24 -18.39 49.01
N ARG A 223 7.49 -17.90 49.17
CA ARG A 223 8.49 -18.47 50.10
C ARG A 223 9.39 -17.45 50.84
N GLN A 224 8.92 -16.27 51.21
CA GLN A 224 9.54 -15.53 52.33
C GLN A 224 8.74 -15.73 53.61
N ASN A 225 8.79 -16.98 54.09
CA ASN A 225 8.55 -17.28 55.50
C ASN A 225 9.83 -17.90 56.04
N THR A 226 10.95 -17.19 55.89
CA THR A 226 12.22 -17.58 56.50
C THR A 226 12.17 -17.24 57.97
N LYS A 227 11.64 -18.18 58.76
CA LYS A 227 12.26 -18.50 60.04
C LYS A 227 13.72 -18.80 59.76
N HIS A 228 14.63 -17.92 60.18
CA HIS A 228 15.96 -18.34 60.59
C HIS A 228 16.26 -17.80 61.99
N PRO A 229 16.81 -18.65 62.88
CA PRO A 229 17.08 -18.29 64.27
C PRO A 229 18.47 -17.68 64.38
N SER A 230 18.58 -16.52 65.03
CA SER A 230 19.84 -16.08 65.61
C SER A 230 19.60 -15.16 66.81
N LEU A 231 19.96 -15.71 67.97
CA LEU A 231 20.15 -15.11 69.29
C LEU A 231 20.72 -13.68 69.24
N THR A 232 20.17 -12.75 70.03
CA THR A 232 20.66 -12.39 71.40
C THR A 232 19.83 -11.25 72.01
N SER A 233 19.08 -11.59 73.07
CA SER A 233 18.90 -10.92 74.37
C SER A 233 18.67 -9.39 74.55
N VAL A 234 17.67 -9.13 75.43
CA VAL A 234 17.37 -8.00 76.37
C VAL A 234 16.54 -6.79 75.84
N PRO A 235 15.74 -6.07 76.68
CA PRO A 235 14.32 -6.35 76.89
C PRO A 235 13.39 -5.12 76.71
N SER A 236 12.09 -5.42 76.73
CA SER A 236 10.89 -4.59 76.84
C SER A 236 11.00 -3.15 77.38
N THR A 237 10.30 -2.22 76.71
CA THR A 237 9.36 -1.29 77.37
C THR A 237 8.21 -0.88 76.45
N ASN A 238 7.00 -1.27 76.87
CA ASN A 238 5.71 -0.55 76.90
C ASN A 238 5.03 -0.11 75.58
N ILE A 239 3.95 -0.80 75.17
CA ILE A 239 2.49 -0.48 75.41
C ILE A 239 2.02 0.59 74.40
N ILE A 240 1.04 0.37 73.50
CA ILE A 240 -0.40 0.18 73.76
C ILE A 240 -1.06 -0.71 72.67
N HIS A 241 -1.93 -1.61 73.13
CA HIS A 241 -2.93 -2.36 72.38
C HIS A 241 -3.93 -1.46 71.65
N SER A 242 -4.19 -1.73 70.37
CA SER A 242 -5.55 -1.70 69.85
C SER A 242 -5.76 -2.91 68.93
N GLN A 243 -6.67 -3.78 69.38
CA GLN A 243 -7.20 -4.91 68.62
C GLN A 243 -7.93 -4.40 67.37
N GLY A 244 -7.77 -5.13 66.27
CA GLY A 244 -8.80 -5.21 65.24
C GLY A 244 -8.40 -4.70 63.86
N ASP A 245 -7.28 -5.15 63.29
CA ASP A 245 -7.06 -5.01 61.86
C ASP A 245 -7.26 -6.36 61.16
N ASN A 246 -8.33 -6.40 60.36
CA ASN A 246 -8.47 -7.32 59.26
C ASN A 246 -7.26 -7.12 58.33
N VAL A 247 -6.22 -7.92 58.53
CA VAL A 247 -5.17 -8.11 57.53
C VAL A 247 -5.82 -8.85 56.37
N THR A 248 -6.46 -8.10 55.47
CA THR A 248 -6.70 -8.56 54.10
C THR A 248 -5.33 -8.96 53.56
N ALA A 249 -5.19 -10.23 53.21
CA ALA A 249 -4.00 -10.80 52.61
C ALA A 249 -3.63 -10.02 51.34
N GLU A 250 -2.75 -9.04 51.49
CA GLU A 250 -2.15 -8.28 50.41
C GLU A 250 -1.13 -9.22 49.76
N TYR A 251 -1.30 -9.52 48.48
CA TYR A 251 -0.32 -10.27 47.71
C TYR A 251 0.57 -9.24 47.00
N PRO A 252 1.77 -8.89 47.54
CA PRO A 252 2.75 -8.17 46.76
C PRO A 252 3.02 -8.87 45.44
N ALA A 253 3.05 -8.08 44.37
CA ALA A 253 3.68 -8.40 43.12
C ALA A 253 4.96 -9.25 43.31
N GLY A 254 5.11 -10.33 42.54
CA GLY A 254 6.26 -11.24 42.64
C GLY A 254 7.59 -10.57 42.28
N PRO A 255 8.75 -11.10 42.73
CA PRO A 255 10.05 -10.51 42.45
C PRO A 255 10.37 -10.60 40.95
N VAL A 256 10.69 -9.45 40.35
CA VAL A 256 11.14 -9.34 38.95
C VAL A 256 12.64 -9.11 38.94
N CYS A 257 13.39 -9.91 38.17
CA CYS A 257 14.84 -9.74 38.12
C CYS A 257 15.27 -8.34 37.66
N GLY A 258 16.04 -7.66 38.50
CA GLY A 258 16.58 -6.32 38.28
C GLY A 258 15.53 -5.22 38.13
N LEU A 259 14.31 -5.43 38.65
CA LEU A 259 13.24 -4.45 38.65
C LEU A 259 12.42 -4.55 39.92
N ASP A 260 12.33 -3.45 40.65
CA ASP A 260 11.57 -3.35 41.88
C ASP A 260 11.06 -1.90 42.04
N PRO A 261 9.77 -1.68 42.37
CA PRO A 261 9.20 -0.35 42.56
C PRO A 261 9.96 0.49 43.60
N ASP A 262 10.47 -0.13 44.66
CA ASP A 262 11.14 0.55 45.78
C ASP A 262 12.53 1.06 45.40
N TYR A 263 13.13 0.48 44.36
CA TYR A 263 14.48 0.79 43.89
C TYR A 263 14.48 1.63 42.62
N CYS A 264 13.31 1.90 42.02
CA CYS A 264 13.23 2.65 40.78
C CYS A 264 13.12 4.17 41.02
N LEU A 265 14.11 4.93 40.56
CA LEU A 265 14.09 6.40 40.63
C LEU A 265 13.17 7.02 39.57
N LYS A 266 12.99 6.35 38.42
CA LYS A 266 12.19 6.89 37.32
C LYS A 266 11.57 5.79 36.45
N PRO A 267 10.23 5.72 36.37
CA PRO A 267 9.25 6.47 37.16
C PRO A 267 9.26 6.04 38.64
N HIS A 268 9.35 6.98 39.57
CA HIS A 268 9.35 6.67 41.01
C HIS A 268 7.99 6.13 41.46
N SER A 269 7.98 5.02 42.20
CA SER A 269 6.77 4.54 42.90
C SER A 269 6.64 5.28 44.22
N SER A 270 5.55 6.00 44.46
CA SER A 270 5.30 6.73 45.72
C SER A 270 3.91 6.41 46.24
N ASP A 271 3.65 6.64 47.53
CA ASP A 271 2.34 6.39 48.16
C ASP A 271 1.17 7.10 47.43
N SER A 272 1.43 8.25 46.81
CA SER A 272 0.45 9.01 46.03
C SER A 272 0.22 8.50 44.60
N MET A 273 1.16 7.71 44.06
CA MET A 273 1.12 7.14 42.71
C MET A 273 1.87 5.79 42.70
N PRO A 274 1.36 4.79 43.43
CA PRO A 274 2.00 3.49 43.52
C PRO A 274 1.94 2.78 42.17
N TRP A 275 2.94 1.95 41.89
CA TRP A 275 2.84 1.02 40.76
C TRP A 275 1.71 0.03 41.01
N SER A 276 1.15 -0.52 39.92
CA SER A 276 0.10 -1.54 39.97
C SER A 276 0.57 -2.78 40.73
N GLU A 277 -0.33 -3.47 41.42
CA GLU A 277 -0.06 -4.79 42.00
C GLU A 277 0.19 -5.85 40.91
N ASP A 278 -0.29 -5.60 39.69
CA ASP A 278 -0.02 -6.47 38.55
C ASP A 278 1.34 -6.15 37.92
N ILE A 279 2.30 -7.07 38.07
CA ILE A 279 3.64 -6.95 37.47
C ILE A 279 3.60 -6.76 35.96
N THR A 280 2.53 -7.18 35.29
CA THR A 280 2.42 -7.03 33.83
C THR A 280 2.21 -5.58 33.41
N GLU A 281 1.77 -4.72 34.32
CA GLU A 281 1.55 -3.28 34.09
C GLU A 281 2.75 -2.42 34.53
N TRP A 282 3.80 -3.03 35.08
CA TRP A 282 4.97 -2.31 35.57
C TRP A 282 5.74 -1.61 34.45
N PRO A 283 6.08 -0.32 34.62
CA PRO A 283 6.85 0.42 33.62
C PRO A 283 8.31 -0.04 33.57
N ILE A 284 9.00 0.33 32.49
CA ILE A 284 10.46 0.14 32.38
C ILE A 284 11.13 1.16 33.30
N CYS A 285 11.97 0.68 34.23
CA CYS A 285 12.78 1.55 35.05
C CYS A 285 13.98 2.11 34.27
N GLU A 286 14.08 3.43 34.15
CA GLU A 286 15.19 4.09 33.44
C GLU A 286 16.44 4.20 34.32
N HIS A 287 16.25 4.41 35.62
CA HIS A 287 17.30 4.64 36.60
C HIS A 287 17.00 3.91 37.89
N VAL A 288 17.92 3.05 38.32
CA VAL A 288 17.85 2.29 39.57
C VAL A 288 18.69 3.01 40.63
N THR A 289 18.25 2.99 41.88
CA THR A 289 19.06 3.43 43.03
C THR A 289 20.34 2.59 43.15
N ASN A 290 21.43 3.20 43.61
CA ASN A 290 22.63 2.44 43.89
C ASN A 290 22.38 1.58 45.15
N ALA A 291 22.57 0.26 45.05
CA ALA A 291 22.36 -0.68 46.16
C ALA A 291 23.12 -0.31 47.45
N SER A 292 24.20 0.48 47.33
CA SER A 292 24.99 1.00 48.46
C SER A 292 24.29 2.07 49.31
N GLU A 293 23.15 2.64 48.89
CA GLU A 293 22.38 3.63 49.65
C GLU A 293 21.20 3.04 50.43
N VAL A 294 20.79 1.80 50.14
CA VAL A 294 19.62 1.13 50.72
C VAL A 294 20.09 -0.04 51.59
N SER A 295 19.83 0.01 52.89
CA SER A 295 20.37 -0.93 53.91
C SER A 295 19.75 -2.33 53.89
N THR A 296 18.89 -2.65 52.91
CA THR A 296 18.21 -3.95 52.77
C THR A 296 18.70 -4.71 51.55
N PHE A 297 19.37 -5.83 51.80
CA PHE A 297 19.84 -6.76 50.76
C PHE A 297 18.66 -7.45 50.07
N VAL A 298 18.49 -7.19 48.76
CA VAL A 298 17.43 -7.79 47.95
C VAL A 298 18.03 -8.56 46.78
N GLN A 299 17.97 -9.89 46.86
CA GLN A 299 18.65 -10.82 45.95
C GLN A 299 18.32 -10.61 44.47
N HIS A 300 17.07 -10.27 44.13
CA HIS A 300 16.66 -10.04 42.73
C HIS A 300 17.13 -8.70 42.15
N MET A 301 17.66 -7.78 42.97
CA MET A 301 18.16 -6.47 42.52
C MET A 301 19.68 -6.43 42.31
N GLU A 302 20.44 -7.20 43.07
CA GLU A 302 21.91 -7.24 42.97
C GLU A 302 22.43 -8.17 41.88
N CYS A 303 21.56 -9.01 41.32
CA CYS A 303 21.94 -9.97 40.31
C CYS A 303 22.09 -9.32 38.92
N ARG A 304 23.09 -9.77 38.17
CA ARG A 304 23.26 -9.40 36.76
C ARG A 304 22.19 -10.10 35.92
N VAL A 305 21.22 -9.33 35.44
CA VAL A 305 20.15 -9.83 34.57
C VAL A 305 20.70 -10.25 33.20
N ILE A 306 20.78 -11.56 32.96
CA ILE A 306 21.28 -12.16 31.70
C ILE A 306 20.16 -12.43 30.69
N GLY A 307 18.97 -12.76 31.17
CA GLY A 307 17.78 -12.97 30.35
C GLY A 307 16.99 -11.68 30.20
N ARG A 308 16.75 -11.23 28.96
CA ARG A 308 15.95 -10.03 28.67
C ARG A 308 14.93 -10.33 27.57
N PRO A 309 13.85 -9.54 27.46
CA PRO A 309 12.83 -9.73 26.43
C PRO A 309 13.38 -9.62 25.00
N CYS A 310 13.15 -10.65 24.19
CA CYS A 310 13.48 -10.74 22.76
C CYS A 310 12.20 -10.83 21.93
N CYS A 311 11.99 -9.89 21.01
CA CYS A 311 10.85 -9.89 20.11
C CYS A 311 11.18 -10.60 18.79
N PHE A 312 10.35 -11.53 18.34
CA PHE A 312 10.58 -12.28 17.09
C PHE A 312 9.27 -12.66 16.39
N GLY A 313 9.40 -13.18 15.16
CA GLY A 313 8.28 -13.61 14.33
C GLY A 313 7.38 -12.46 13.83
N ILE A 314 6.42 -12.79 12.98
CA ILE A 314 5.46 -11.82 12.41
C ILE A 314 4.24 -11.55 13.31
N ARG A 315 4.05 -12.40 14.33
CA ARG A 315 2.97 -12.28 15.32
C ARG A 315 3.32 -11.30 16.44
N GLY A 316 4.58 -10.90 16.54
CA GLY A 316 5.09 -10.10 17.64
C GLY A 316 5.23 -10.91 18.93
N GLU A 317 5.78 -12.13 18.83
CA GLU A 317 6.03 -12.99 19.99
C GLU A 317 7.22 -12.47 20.81
N CYS A 318 7.23 -12.82 22.09
CA CYS A 318 8.27 -12.42 23.03
C CYS A 318 8.71 -13.61 23.87
N ILE A 319 10.02 -13.75 24.10
CA ILE A 319 10.58 -14.66 25.12
C ILE A 319 11.67 -13.94 25.92
N VAL A 320 11.90 -14.37 27.15
CA VAL A 320 13.02 -13.86 27.98
C VAL A 320 14.23 -14.75 27.75
N THR A 321 15.25 -14.23 27.08
CA THR A 321 16.41 -15.03 26.65
C THR A 321 17.72 -14.25 26.62
N THR A 322 18.83 -14.92 26.32
CA THR A 322 20.15 -14.29 26.17
C THR A 322 20.24 -13.51 24.86
N ARG A 323 21.23 -12.61 24.76
CA ARG A 323 21.45 -11.85 23.51
C ARG A 323 21.81 -12.76 22.34
N GLU A 324 22.67 -13.74 22.57
CA GLU A 324 23.14 -14.71 21.56
C GLU A 324 21.98 -15.52 20.98
N HIS A 325 21.10 -16.05 21.84
CA HIS A 325 19.91 -16.77 21.39
C HIS A 325 18.93 -15.86 20.63
N CYS A 326 18.79 -14.60 21.05
CA CYS A 326 17.94 -13.63 20.36
C CYS A 326 18.47 -13.29 18.95
N GLU A 327 19.79 -13.10 18.82
CA GLU A 327 20.45 -12.80 17.53
C GLU A 327 20.37 -13.99 16.57
N PHE A 328 20.52 -15.22 17.07
CA PHE A 328 20.34 -16.46 16.31
C PHE A 328 18.95 -16.57 15.69
N MET A 329 17.90 -16.24 16.44
CA MET A 329 16.52 -16.25 15.93
C MET A 329 16.16 -15.02 15.08
N HIS A 330 17.14 -14.18 14.74
CA HIS A 330 16.94 -12.90 14.08
C HIS A 330 15.93 -11.98 14.78
N GLY A 331 15.86 -12.06 16.11
CA GLY A 331 14.97 -11.27 16.95
C GLY A 331 15.54 -9.90 17.31
N PHE A 332 14.73 -9.10 17.99
CA PHE A 332 15.11 -7.80 18.52
C PHE A 332 15.24 -7.85 20.05
N PHE A 333 16.47 -7.72 20.54
CA PHE A 333 16.79 -7.77 21.97
C PHE A 333 16.50 -6.44 22.68
N ASN A 334 15.79 -6.48 23.82
CA ASN A 334 15.44 -5.30 24.60
C ASN A 334 16.23 -5.26 25.92
N PRO A 335 17.41 -4.62 25.97
CA PRO A 335 18.28 -4.67 27.15
C PRO A 335 17.74 -3.91 28.37
N LYS A 336 16.78 -3.00 28.17
CA LYS A 336 16.22 -2.16 29.24
C LYS A 336 14.98 -2.76 29.91
N ALA A 337 14.29 -3.69 29.24
CA ALA A 337 13.09 -4.31 29.78
C ALA A 337 13.46 -5.56 30.60
N SER A 338 12.60 -5.93 31.54
CA SER A 338 12.73 -7.16 32.34
C SER A 338 11.61 -8.16 32.03
N LEU A 339 10.42 -7.67 31.64
CA LEU A 339 9.25 -8.49 31.31
C LEU A 339 8.84 -8.32 29.85
N CYS A 340 8.20 -9.34 29.28
CA CYS A 340 7.67 -9.28 27.92
C CYS A 340 6.46 -8.35 27.81
N SER A 341 5.66 -8.22 28.87
CA SER A 341 4.54 -7.27 28.96
C SER A 341 4.96 -5.80 28.80
N GLN A 342 6.24 -5.48 29.06
CA GLN A 342 6.80 -4.12 28.96
C GLN A 342 7.11 -3.71 27.52
N VAL A 343 7.19 -4.66 26.59
CA VAL A 343 7.60 -4.41 25.20
C VAL A 343 6.45 -4.68 24.24
N ASN A 344 6.16 -3.71 23.37
CA ASN A 344 5.24 -3.94 22.26
C ASN A 344 6.02 -4.53 21.07
N CYS A 345 6.09 -5.85 21.00
CA CYS A 345 6.80 -6.55 19.92
C CYS A 345 6.13 -6.36 18.55
N LEU A 346 4.81 -6.24 18.48
CA LEU A 346 4.08 -5.97 17.23
C LEU A 346 4.53 -4.64 16.60
N LYS A 347 4.79 -3.61 17.41
CA LYS A 347 5.33 -2.34 16.92
C LYS A 347 6.64 -2.50 16.15
N ARG A 348 7.51 -3.44 16.57
CA ARG A 348 8.79 -3.72 15.90
C ARG A 348 8.61 -4.45 14.57
N VAL A 349 7.67 -5.39 14.51
CA VAL A 349 7.30 -6.11 13.29
C VAL A 349 6.72 -5.15 12.25
N CYS A 350 5.79 -4.29 12.65
CA CYS A 350 5.14 -3.34 11.75
C CYS A 350 6.15 -2.36 11.15
N GLY A 351 6.96 -1.67 11.96
CA GLY A 351 7.97 -0.75 11.41
C GLY A 351 7.42 0.31 10.45
N MET A 352 8.31 0.86 9.60
CA MET A 352 8.15 2.00 8.66
C MET A 352 7.71 3.34 9.27
N ALA A 353 6.66 3.34 10.10
CA ALA A 353 6.19 4.49 10.87
C ALA A 353 5.92 4.06 12.32
N ASN A 354 5.96 5.00 13.27
CA ASN A 354 5.48 4.72 14.62
C ASN A 354 3.95 4.76 14.65
N PHE A 355 3.34 3.97 15.53
CA PHE A 355 1.91 4.13 15.84
C PHE A 355 1.66 5.47 16.52
N MET A 356 0.56 6.15 16.17
CA MET A 356 0.17 7.41 16.83
C MET A 356 -0.10 7.17 18.32
N ASN A 357 -0.79 6.08 18.64
CA ASN A 357 -0.93 5.57 20.00
C ASN A 357 -0.09 4.30 20.16
N LYS A 358 0.81 4.26 21.15
CA LYS A 358 1.71 3.10 21.39
C LYS A 358 0.96 1.78 21.63
N GLN A 359 -0.30 1.83 22.06
CA GLN A 359 -1.13 0.66 22.35
C GLN A 359 -1.97 0.18 21.16
N TYR A 360 -2.28 1.05 20.20
CA TYR A 360 -3.21 0.73 19.11
C TYR A 360 -2.55 0.90 17.73
N PRO A 361 -2.53 -0.15 16.90
CA PRO A 361 -2.00 -0.08 15.55
C PRO A 361 -2.95 0.71 14.62
N ASP A 362 -2.37 1.52 13.74
CA ASP A 362 -3.07 2.55 12.96
C ASP A 362 -2.44 2.82 11.57
N GLN A 363 -1.65 1.86 11.04
CA GLN A 363 -0.88 2.05 9.81
C GLN A 363 -1.70 1.84 8.52
N TYR A 364 -2.80 2.56 8.36
CA TYR A 364 -3.71 2.41 7.22
C TYR A 364 -3.08 2.73 5.85
N PHE A 365 -1.95 3.46 5.81
CA PHE A 365 -1.18 3.70 4.60
C PHE A 365 -0.76 2.40 3.89
N ARG A 366 -0.75 1.27 4.62
CA ARG A 366 -0.44 -0.08 4.10
C ARG A 366 -1.37 -0.52 2.97
N LEU A 367 -2.59 0.01 2.89
CA LEU A 367 -3.48 -0.22 1.75
C LEU A 367 -2.88 0.26 0.43
N VAL A 368 -2.09 1.34 0.48
CA VAL A 368 -1.44 1.95 -0.69
C VAL A 368 -0.02 1.44 -0.84
N THR A 369 0.79 1.41 0.22
CA THR A 369 2.21 1.06 0.11
C THR A 369 2.43 -0.37 -0.36
N SER A 370 1.55 -1.30 0.03
CA SER A 370 1.60 -2.69 -0.42
C SER A 370 1.45 -2.86 -1.93
N LEU A 371 0.84 -1.90 -2.64
CA LEU A 371 0.75 -1.90 -4.11
C LEU A 371 2.11 -1.70 -4.79
N PHE A 372 3.12 -1.25 -4.06
CA PHE A 372 4.45 -0.96 -4.59
C PHE A 372 5.53 -1.93 -4.11
N VAL A 373 5.31 -2.60 -2.97
CA VAL A 373 6.18 -3.66 -2.44
C VAL A 373 5.89 -4.97 -3.17
N HIS A 374 6.90 -5.80 -3.42
CA HIS A 374 6.74 -7.11 -4.08
C HIS A 374 7.34 -8.21 -3.21
N SER A 375 6.74 -9.40 -3.20
CA SER A 375 7.28 -10.53 -2.42
C SER A 375 8.56 -11.14 -2.99
N GLY A 376 8.95 -10.80 -4.22
CA GLY A 376 10.16 -11.32 -4.86
C GLY A 376 10.31 -10.95 -6.33
N LEU A 377 11.37 -11.45 -6.96
CA LEU A 377 11.74 -11.15 -8.34
C LEU A 377 10.70 -11.66 -9.35
N ILE A 378 10.15 -12.86 -9.12
CA ILE A 378 9.20 -13.49 -10.06
C ILE A 378 7.91 -12.64 -10.16
N PRO A 379 7.22 -12.29 -9.05
CA PRO A 379 6.05 -11.41 -9.09
C PRO A 379 6.34 -10.02 -9.65
N LEU A 380 7.53 -9.46 -9.41
CA LEU A 380 7.92 -8.17 -9.97
C LEU A 380 8.00 -8.22 -11.50
N VAL A 381 8.70 -9.21 -12.07
CA VAL A 381 8.82 -9.35 -13.52
C VAL A 381 7.45 -9.54 -14.18
N ILE A 382 6.59 -10.38 -13.60
CA ILE A 382 5.22 -10.59 -14.07
C ILE A 382 4.45 -9.26 -14.05
N THR A 383 4.54 -8.51 -12.95
CA THR A 383 3.89 -7.22 -12.80
C THR A 383 4.35 -6.21 -13.84
N ILE A 384 5.66 -6.09 -14.07
CA ILE A 384 6.24 -5.19 -15.08
C ILE A 384 5.72 -5.55 -16.47
N VAL A 385 5.73 -6.83 -16.83
CA VAL A 385 5.19 -7.29 -18.13
C VAL A 385 3.72 -6.90 -18.25
N LEU A 386 2.90 -7.18 -17.24
CA LEU A 386 1.47 -6.85 -17.26
C LEU A 386 1.23 -5.33 -17.34
N GLN A 387 1.98 -4.52 -16.61
CA GLN A 387 1.87 -3.06 -16.67
C GLN A 387 2.27 -2.53 -18.06
N LEU A 388 3.40 -2.97 -18.62
CA LEU A 388 3.87 -2.51 -19.92
C LEU A 388 2.99 -2.99 -21.09
N THR A 389 2.34 -4.17 -20.99
CA THR A 389 1.46 -4.67 -22.05
C THR A 389 0.01 -4.18 -21.91
N PHE A 390 -0.52 -4.09 -20.68
CA PHE A 390 -1.94 -3.76 -20.45
C PHE A 390 -2.14 -2.29 -20.05
N MET A 391 -1.46 -1.83 -19.00
CA MET A 391 -1.64 -0.49 -18.44
C MET A 391 -1.17 0.60 -19.40
N LEU A 392 -0.03 0.42 -20.06
CA LEU A 392 0.50 1.35 -21.06
C LEU A 392 -0.52 1.69 -22.16
N ASN A 393 -1.20 0.65 -22.67
CA ASN A 393 -2.21 0.82 -23.72
C ASN A 393 -3.45 1.53 -23.20
N LEU A 394 -3.87 1.28 -21.95
CA LEU A 394 -5.00 1.97 -21.35
C LEU A 394 -4.69 3.45 -21.08
N GLU A 395 -3.46 3.75 -20.68
CA GLU A 395 -3.02 5.10 -20.37
C GLU A 395 -2.95 6.00 -21.60
N ARG A 396 -2.40 5.48 -22.71
CA ARG A 396 -2.38 6.21 -23.99
C ARG A 396 -3.78 6.62 -24.45
N LEU A 397 -4.80 5.82 -24.10
CA LEU A 397 -6.19 6.05 -24.49
C LEU A 397 -6.97 6.95 -23.52
N SER A 398 -6.82 6.73 -22.21
CA SER A 398 -7.63 7.39 -21.18
C SER A 398 -6.93 8.58 -20.51
N GLY A 399 -5.62 8.70 -20.67
CA GLY A 399 -4.78 9.68 -19.98
C GLY A 399 -4.29 9.19 -18.62
N PHE A 400 -3.15 9.73 -18.18
CA PHE A 400 -2.43 9.31 -16.97
C PHE A 400 -3.28 9.43 -15.69
N TRP A 401 -3.96 10.57 -15.49
CA TRP A 401 -4.71 10.82 -14.26
C TRP A 401 -5.80 9.78 -14.00
N LYS A 402 -6.56 9.41 -15.06
CA LYS A 402 -7.64 8.43 -14.94
C LYS A 402 -7.11 7.05 -14.60
N ILE A 403 -6.04 6.63 -15.29
CA ILE A 403 -5.44 5.32 -15.05
C ILE A 403 -4.80 5.27 -13.66
N SER A 404 -4.14 6.34 -13.20
CA SER A 404 -3.62 6.42 -11.82
C SER A 404 -4.72 6.31 -10.77
N MET A 405 -5.86 6.99 -10.96
CA MET A 405 -7.00 6.90 -10.03
C MET A 405 -7.60 5.49 -10.02
N VAL A 406 -7.83 4.88 -11.19
CA VAL A 406 -8.32 3.50 -11.26
C VAL A 406 -7.35 2.55 -10.57
N TYR A 407 -6.06 2.68 -10.84
CA TYR A 407 -5.01 1.84 -10.24
C TYR A 407 -5.01 1.93 -8.70
N LEU A 408 -4.98 3.15 -8.14
CA LEU A 408 -4.92 3.35 -6.69
C LEU A 408 -6.23 2.97 -6.00
N LEU A 409 -7.37 3.44 -6.50
CA LEU A 409 -8.67 3.22 -5.84
C LEU A 409 -9.11 1.76 -5.88
N SER A 410 -8.93 1.08 -7.02
CA SER A 410 -9.23 -0.37 -7.11
C SER A 410 -8.25 -1.23 -6.33
N GLY A 411 -6.97 -0.83 -6.30
CA GLY A 411 -5.95 -1.48 -5.47
C GLY A 411 -6.28 -1.42 -3.99
N CYS A 412 -6.61 -0.22 -3.48
CA CYS A 412 -6.99 -0.03 -2.09
C CYS A 412 -8.24 -0.84 -1.73
N LEU A 413 -9.28 -0.84 -2.56
CA LEU A 413 -10.48 -1.63 -2.28
C LEU A 413 -10.19 -3.14 -2.30
N GLY A 414 -9.35 -3.60 -3.24
CA GLY A 414 -8.89 -4.99 -3.28
C GLY A 414 -8.16 -5.39 -2.00
N ASN A 415 -7.18 -4.61 -1.57
CA ASN A 415 -6.42 -4.84 -0.34
C ASN A 415 -7.30 -4.79 0.92
N LEU A 416 -8.31 -3.93 0.93
CA LEU A 416 -9.25 -3.79 2.03
C LEU A 416 -10.10 -5.06 2.21
N VAL A 417 -10.64 -5.59 1.11
CA VAL A 417 -11.45 -6.83 1.12
C VAL A 417 -10.58 -8.04 1.45
N ALA A 418 -9.38 -8.13 0.84
CA ALA A 418 -8.41 -9.17 1.15
C ALA A 418 -8.03 -9.20 2.64
N GLY A 419 -7.63 -8.04 3.18
CA GLY A 419 -7.25 -7.92 4.60
C GLY A 419 -8.40 -8.15 5.58
N TYR A 420 -9.66 -8.05 5.14
CA TYR A 420 -10.82 -8.41 5.95
C TYR A 420 -10.98 -9.93 6.05
N PHE A 421 -10.89 -10.67 4.93
CA PHE A 421 -11.10 -12.12 4.89
C PHE A 421 -9.87 -12.95 5.26
N LEU A 422 -8.66 -12.42 5.04
CA LEU A 422 -7.38 -13.09 5.29
C LEU A 422 -6.49 -12.22 6.19
N PRO A 423 -6.88 -12.01 7.47
CA PRO A 423 -6.27 -11.01 8.35
C PRO A 423 -4.79 -11.27 8.66
N TYR A 424 -4.32 -12.52 8.56
CA TYR A 424 -2.94 -12.89 8.92
C TYR A 424 -2.05 -13.18 7.71
N GLN A 425 -2.56 -13.00 6.48
CA GLN A 425 -1.76 -13.16 5.26
C GLN A 425 -1.06 -11.85 4.91
N VAL A 426 0.22 -11.94 4.55
CA VAL A 426 0.99 -10.78 4.07
C VAL A 426 0.70 -10.56 2.59
N GLY A 427 0.06 -9.45 2.27
CA GLY A 427 -0.25 -9.05 0.89
C GLY A 427 0.80 -8.11 0.30
N THR A 428 1.23 -8.36 -0.93
CA THR A 428 2.17 -7.52 -1.67
C THR A 428 1.79 -7.42 -3.14
N GLY A 429 2.29 -6.39 -3.80
CA GLY A 429 2.17 -6.18 -5.23
C GLY A 429 0.85 -5.51 -5.63
N PRO A 430 0.79 -5.01 -6.86
CA PRO A 430 -0.38 -4.30 -7.37
C PRO A 430 -1.39 -5.20 -8.06
N THR A 431 -1.38 -6.50 -7.79
CA THR A 431 -2.30 -7.44 -8.44
C THR A 431 -3.79 -7.03 -8.32
N PRO A 432 -4.32 -6.50 -7.19
CA PRO A 432 -5.68 -5.95 -7.18
C PRO A 432 -5.87 -4.75 -8.11
N SER A 433 -4.88 -3.86 -8.22
CA SER A 433 -4.92 -2.72 -9.16
C SER A 433 -4.92 -3.18 -10.61
N LEU A 434 -4.13 -4.20 -10.94
CA LEU A 434 -4.10 -4.80 -12.28
C LEU A 434 -5.43 -5.46 -12.64
N MET A 435 -6.06 -6.15 -11.69
CA MET A 435 -7.40 -6.70 -11.86
C MET A 435 -8.46 -5.60 -12.02
N GLY A 436 -8.32 -4.49 -11.31
CA GLY A 436 -9.14 -3.30 -11.54
C GLY A 436 -8.97 -2.71 -12.93
N LEU A 437 -7.75 -2.62 -13.45
CA LEU A 437 -7.52 -2.20 -14.84
C LEU A 437 -8.10 -3.20 -15.86
N ALA A 438 -8.09 -4.50 -15.56
CA ALA A 438 -8.73 -5.52 -16.39
C ALA A 438 -10.25 -5.36 -16.42
N GLY A 439 -10.88 -5.10 -15.26
CA GLY A 439 -12.32 -4.79 -15.14
C GLY A 439 -12.69 -3.50 -15.86
N PHE A 440 -11.88 -2.44 -15.71
CA PHE A 440 -12.05 -1.19 -16.44
C PHE A 440 -12.03 -1.41 -17.96
N ARG A 441 -11.05 -2.20 -18.43
CA ARG A 441 -10.91 -2.56 -19.84
C ARG A 441 -12.04 -3.46 -20.35
N ALA A 442 -12.60 -4.33 -19.51
CA ALA A 442 -13.75 -5.14 -19.88
C ALA A 442 -14.95 -4.25 -20.22
N VAL A 443 -15.26 -3.27 -19.37
CA VAL A 443 -16.32 -2.28 -19.62
C VAL A 443 -16.05 -1.50 -20.92
N CYS A 444 -14.80 -1.08 -21.15
CA CYS A 444 -14.39 -0.50 -22.43
C CYS A 444 -14.77 -1.38 -23.63
N TYR A 445 -14.45 -2.67 -23.62
CA TYR A 445 -14.76 -3.54 -24.75
C TYR A 445 -16.27 -3.78 -24.95
N PHE A 446 -17.01 -4.02 -23.87
CA PHE A 446 -18.44 -4.33 -23.96
C PHE A 446 -19.29 -3.13 -24.36
N PHE A 447 -19.08 -1.99 -23.72
CA PHE A 447 -19.97 -0.84 -23.85
C PHE A 447 -19.43 0.23 -24.81
N TYR A 448 -18.12 0.26 -25.04
CA TYR A 448 -17.43 1.26 -25.87
C TYR A 448 -16.83 0.65 -27.12
N SER A 449 -17.68 -0.01 -27.92
CA SER A 449 -17.38 -0.58 -29.24
C SER A 449 -17.16 0.50 -30.32
N GLY A 450 -16.22 1.42 -30.09
CA GLY A 450 -15.73 2.41 -31.07
C GLY A 450 -14.19 2.38 -31.14
N PRO A 451 -13.55 3.12 -32.07
CA PRO A 451 -12.10 3.07 -32.31
C PRO A 451 -11.23 3.52 -31.12
N LEU A 452 -11.83 3.82 -29.96
CA LEU A 452 -11.18 4.22 -28.71
C LEU A 452 -10.39 3.08 -28.04
N CYS A 453 -10.64 1.81 -28.38
CA CYS A 453 -9.99 0.67 -27.69
C CYS A 453 -9.05 -0.15 -28.60
N GLU A 454 -8.70 0.36 -29.78
CA GLU A 454 -7.99 -0.37 -30.83
C GLU A 454 -6.52 0.11 -30.93
N PRO A 455 -5.52 -0.79 -30.82
CA PRO A 455 -4.14 -0.46 -31.19
C PRO A 455 -4.03 -0.17 -32.68
N ARG A 456 -3.32 0.91 -33.04
CA ARG A 456 -3.13 1.35 -34.43
C ARG A 456 -2.40 0.27 -35.25
N GLN A 457 -3.08 -0.38 -36.20
CA GLN A 457 -2.39 -1.06 -37.31
C GLN A 457 -1.97 -0.01 -38.34
N ILE A 458 -0.66 0.10 -38.58
CA ILE A 458 -0.05 0.96 -39.60
C ILE A 458 -0.59 0.54 -40.97
N ARG A 459 -1.38 1.40 -41.60
CA ARG A 459 -1.94 1.17 -42.94
C ARG A 459 -1.09 1.89 -43.99
N ARG A 460 -0.35 1.13 -44.81
CA ARG A 460 0.20 1.63 -46.09
C ARG A 460 -0.97 1.95 -47.02
N HIS A 461 -1.06 3.20 -47.47
CA HIS A 461 -2.03 3.62 -48.47
C HIS A 461 -1.65 3.05 -49.84
N SER A 462 -2.55 2.28 -50.45
CA SER A 462 -2.46 1.89 -51.86
C SER A 462 -3.44 2.75 -52.65
N ASN A 463 -2.91 3.52 -53.60
CA ASN A 463 -3.68 4.35 -54.53
C ASN A 463 -4.39 3.46 -55.55
N SER A 464 -5.71 3.64 -55.72
CA SER A 464 -6.47 3.01 -56.79
C SER A 464 -7.49 4.00 -57.35
N GLN A 465 -7.17 4.61 -58.49
CA GLN A 465 -8.11 5.30 -59.38
C GLN A 465 -9.17 4.30 -59.89
N GLY A 466 -10.46 4.71 -59.93
CA GLY A 466 -11.53 3.90 -60.52
C GLY A 466 -12.90 4.57 -60.49
N SER A 467 -13.62 4.48 -61.60
CA SER A 467 -14.87 5.16 -61.99
C SER A 467 -16.08 5.03 -61.04
N GLY A 468 -16.94 6.06 -61.06
CA GLY A 468 -17.90 6.45 -60.00
C GLY A 468 -19.02 5.48 -59.61
N LEU A 469 -19.40 4.51 -60.44
CA LEU A 469 -20.45 3.52 -60.09
C LEU A 469 -19.88 2.31 -59.32
N GLY A 470 -18.64 1.91 -59.64
CA GLY A 470 -17.88 0.92 -58.88
C GLY A 470 -17.36 1.48 -57.54
N LEU A 471 -17.24 2.80 -57.44
CA LEU A 471 -16.75 3.49 -56.25
C LEU A 471 -17.72 3.41 -55.06
N ARG A 472 -19.04 3.55 -55.27
CA ARG A 472 -20.04 3.39 -54.19
C ARG A 472 -20.11 1.94 -53.68
N ARG A 473 -20.01 0.96 -54.58
CA ARG A 473 -20.01 -0.48 -54.22
C ARG A 473 -18.70 -0.88 -53.53
N LYS A 474 -17.54 -0.41 -54.03
CA LYS A 474 -16.22 -0.56 -53.36
C LYS A 474 -16.16 0.17 -52.02
N MET A 475 -16.72 1.38 -51.89
CA MET A 475 -16.83 2.08 -50.61
C MET A 475 -17.71 1.32 -49.62
N ARG A 476 -18.84 0.75 -50.08
CA ARG A 476 -19.74 -0.06 -49.23
C ARG A 476 -19.07 -1.37 -48.80
N LEU A 477 -18.39 -2.08 -49.71
CA LEU A 477 -17.58 -3.26 -49.37
C LEU A 477 -16.40 -2.91 -48.45
N ASN A 478 -15.69 -1.81 -48.69
CA ASN A 478 -14.59 -1.36 -47.82
C ASN A 478 -15.10 -0.95 -46.43
N ARG A 479 -16.29 -0.35 -46.32
CA ARG A 479 -16.94 -0.06 -45.03
C ARG A 479 -17.38 -1.35 -44.33
N LEU A 480 -17.95 -2.32 -45.05
CA LEU A 480 -18.33 -3.63 -44.49
C LEU A 480 -17.10 -4.44 -44.06
N ARG A 481 -16.04 -4.46 -44.86
CA ARG A 481 -14.74 -5.08 -44.54
C ARG A 481 -14.07 -4.41 -43.33
N LYS A 482 -14.09 -3.07 -43.25
CA LYS A 482 -13.55 -2.31 -42.10
C LYS A 482 -14.38 -2.56 -40.83
N ARG A 483 -15.71 -2.66 -40.94
CA ARG A 483 -16.62 -3.00 -39.83
C ARG A 483 -16.43 -4.45 -39.37
N SER A 484 -16.26 -5.38 -40.31
CA SER A 484 -15.95 -6.79 -40.02
C SER A 484 -14.58 -6.95 -39.36
N SER A 485 -13.55 -6.23 -39.82
CA SER A 485 -12.20 -6.26 -39.24
C SER A 485 -12.15 -5.66 -37.83
N ALA A 486 -12.82 -4.53 -37.59
CA ALA A 486 -12.90 -3.91 -36.27
C ALA A 486 -13.66 -4.80 -35.25
N PHE A 487 -14.76 -5.44 -35.70
CA PHE A 487 -15.51 -6.38 -34.87
C PHE A 487 -14.70 -7.64 -34.54
N HIS A 488 -13.90 -8.11 -35.49
CA HIS A 488 -12.96 -9.21 -35.26
C HIS A 488 -11.88 -8.82 -34.24
N LEU A 489 -11.26 -7.65 -34.36
CA LEU A 489 -10.23 -7.21 -33.41
C LEU A 489 -10.80 -6.95 -32.01
N LEU A 490 -12.02 -6.43 -31.91
CA LEU A 490 -12.75 -6.30 -30.64
C LEU A 490 -12.96 -7.67 -29.97
N LYS A 491 -13.46 -8.66 -30.71
CA LYS A 491 -13.64 -10.02 -30.19
C LYS A 491 -12.33 -10.64 -29.72
N VAL A 492 -11.25 -10.46 -30.48
CA VAL A 492 -9.91 -10.92 -30.09
C VAL A 492 -9.43 -10.22 -28.82
N GLY A 493 -9.61 -8.91 -28.71
CA GLY A 493 -9.24 -8.13 -27.52
C GLY A 493 -10.02 -8.55 -26.28
N LEU A 494 -11.33 -8.75 -26.42
CA LEU A 494 -12.20 -9.23 -25.35
C LEU A 494 -11.82 -10.66 -24.92
N CYS A 495 -11.62 -11.57 -25.87
CA CYS A 495 -11.19 -12.94 -25.58
C CYS A 495 -9.86 -12.97 -24.83
N LYS A 496 -8.87 -12.16 -25.26
CA LYS A 496 -7.60 -12.02 -24.54
C LYS A 496 -7.78 -11.50 -23.11
N ASN A 497 -8.66 -10.52 -22.89
CA ASN A 497 -8.92 -9.98 -21.55
C ASN A 497 -9.61 -11.04 -20.66
N VAL A 498 -10.62 -11.74 -21.18
CA VAL A 498 -11.29 -12.83 -20.46
C VAL A 498 -10.31 -13.95 -20.10
N LEU A 499 -9.47 -14.38 -21.05
CA LEU A 499 -8.46 -15.41 -20.80
C LEU A 499 -7.42 -14.97 -19.75
N LEU A 500 -7.01 -13.70 -19.78
CA LEU A 500 -6.12 -13.14 -18.76
C LEU A 500 -6.77 -13.19 -17.37
N VAL A 501 -7.99 -12.67 -17.25
CA VAL A 501 -8.73 -12.62 -15.97
C VAL A 501 -8.94 -14.03 -15.42
N LEU A 502 -9.41 -14.96 -16.25
CA LEU A 502 -9.58 -16.36 -15.85
C LEU A 502 -8.25 -17.00 -15.46
N GLY A 503 -7.20 -16.78 -16.25
CA GLY A 503 -5.85 -17.28 -15.94
C GLY A 503 -5.35 -16.77 -14.60
N LEU A 504 -5.52 -15.47 -14.30
CA LEU A 504 -5.10 -14.88 -13.02
C LEU A 504 -5.93 -15.38 -11.82
N PHE A 505 -7.23 -15.63 -11.99
CA PHE A 505 -8.06 -16.26 -10.95
C PHE A 505 -7.71 -17.73 -10.71
N ILE A 506 -7.38 -18.48 -11.78
CA ILE A 506 -6.95 -19.89 -11.69
C ILE A 506 -5.58 -19.97 -11.02
N CYS A 507 -4.62 -19.11 -11.42
CA CYS A 507 -3.35 -18.94 -10.72
C CYS A 507 -3.57 -18.46 -9.27
N GLY A 508 -4.70 -17.83 -8.99
CA GLY A 508 -5.16 -17.45 -7.66
C GLY A 508 -5.50 -18.59 -6.71
N PHE A 509 -5.46 -19.85 -7.18
CA PHE A 509 -5.47 -21.02 -6.29
C PHE A 509 -4.06 -21.50 -5.92
N LEU A 510 -3.02 -20.87 -6.47
CA LEU A 510 -1.64 -21.10 -6.09
C LEU A 510 -1.25 -20.17 -4.93
N PRO A 511 -0.21 -20.54 -4.16
CA PRO A 511 0.22 -19.73 -3.04
C PRO A 511 0.69 -18.33 -3.47
N TRP A 512 0.61 -17.35 -2.55
CA TRP A 512 0.89 -15.92 -2.75
C TRP A 512 -0.10 -15.11 -3.59
N VAL A 513 -1.09 -15.72 -4.24
CA VAL A 513 -2.01 -15.00 -5.12
C VAL A 513 -3.40 -14.87 -4.48
N ASP A 514 -3.82 -13.64 -4.16
CA ASP A 514 -5.04 -13.38 -3.41
C ASP A 514 -6.28 -13.17 -4.30
N ASN A 515 -7.18 -14.16 -4.28
CA ASN A 515 -8.42 -14.10 -5.06
C ASN A 515 -9.47 -13.11 -4.53
N PHE A 516 -9.48 -12.80 -3.22
CA PHE A 516 -10.33 -11.74 -2.68
C PHE A 516 -9.88 -10.37 -3.20
N ALA A 517 -8.58 -10.12 -3.19
CA ALA A 517 -7.99 -8.90 -3.74
C ALA A 517 -8.32 -8.75 -5.23
N HIS A 518 -8.17 -9.83 -6.00
CA HIS A 518 -8.47 -9.87 -7.43
C HIS A 518 -9.94 -9.59 -7.73
N LEU A 519 -10.86 -10.24 -7.00
CA LEU A 519 -12.30 -10.07 -7.17
C LEU A 519 -12.75 -8.65 -6.86
N ALA A 520 -12.37 -8.13 -5.69
CA ALA A 520 -12.74 -6.79 -5.28
C ALA A 520 -12.10 -5.72 -6.18
N GLY A 521 -10.84 -5.90 -6.58
CA GLY A 521 -10.16 -5.04 -7.55
C GLY A 521 -10.89 -5.01 -8.90
N PHE A 522 -11.23 -6.17 -9.45
CA PHE A 522 -11.95 -6.29 -10.73
C PHE A 522 -13.32 -5.59 -10.70
N ILE A 523 -14.13 -5.84 -9.67
CA ILE A 523 -15.45 -5.20 -9.47
C ILE A 523 -15.29 -3.68 -9.33
N SER A 524 -14.32 -3.23 -8.53
CA SER A 524 -13.99 -1.81 -8.37
C SER A 524 -13.67 -1.16 -9.71
N GLY A 525 -12.84 -1.81 -10.52
CA GLY A 525 -12.42 -1.33 -11.83
C GLY A 525 -13.57 -1.20 -12.82
N MET A 526 -14.51 -2.16 -12.81
CA MET A 526 -15.73 -2.07 -13.62
C MET A 526 -16.57 -0.85 -13.22
N MET A 527 -16.78 -0.60 -11.93
CA MET A 527 -17.55 0.56 -11.46
C MET A 527 -16.85 1.88 -11.81
N LEU A 528 -15.54 1.97 -11.60
CA LEU A 528 -14.76 3.17 -11.91
C LEU A 528 -14.72 3.47 -13.41
N ALA A 529 -14.88 2.48 -14.29
CA ALA A 529 -15.08 2.74 -15.72
C ALA A 529 -16.35 3.56 -15.99
N PHE A 530 -17.42 3.31 -15.24
CA PHE A 530 -18.65 4.10 -15.26
C PHE A 530 -18.56 5.50 -14.70
N VAL A 531 -17.51 5.79 -13.96
CA VAL A 531 -17.23 7.14 -13.48
C VAL A 531 -16.31 7.91 -14.43
N MET A 532 -15.33 7.23 -15.04
CA MET A 532 -14.18 7.89 -15.67
C MET A 532 -14.23 7.95 -17.21
N LEU A 533 -14.99 7.07 -17.87
CA LEU A 533 -15.08 7.00 -19.32
C LEU A 533 -16.23 7.86 -19.89
N PRO A 534 -16.04 8.52 -21.04
CA PRO A 534 -17.08 9.35 -21.64
C PRO A 534 -18.13 8.52 -22.42
N TYR A 535 -19.35 8.40 -21.87
CA TYR A 535 -20.51 7.65 -22.40
C TYR A 535 -21.19 8.26 -23.64
N ARG A 536 -20.49 8.47 -24.77
CA ARG A 536 -21.08 9.15 -25.93
C ARG A 536 -22.11 8.33 -26.73
N ASN A 537 -22.11 7.00 -26.63
CA ASN A 537 -22.84 6.13 -27.57
C ASN A 537 -24.10 5.46 -26.99
N MET A 538 -24.40 5.61 -25.69
CA MET A 538 -25.49 4.87 -25.01
C MET A 538 -26.88 5.51 -25.15
N CYS A 539 -27.00 6.84 -25.34
CA CYS A 539 -28.32 7.49 -25.46
C CYS A 539 -29.06 7.17 -26.78
N VAL A 540 -28.49 6.37 -27.70
CA VAL A 540 -29.13 6.06 -28.99
C VAL A 540 -30.21 4.97 -28.87
N TYR A 541 -30.20 4.15 -27.80
CA TYR A 541 -31.13 3.02 -27.70
C TYR A 541 -32.53 3.39 -27.19
N THR A 542 -32.67 4.46 -26.42
CA THR A 542 -33.91 4.77 -25.68
C THR A 542 -35.03 5.37 -26.53
N ARG A 543 -34.77 5.82 -27.77
CA ARG A 543 -35.82 6.45 -28.60
C ARG A 543 -36.64 5.48 -29.45
N ARG A 544 -36.34 4.17 -29.46
CA ARG A 544 -37.06 3.19 -30.32
C ARG A 544 -38.30 2.56 -29.69
N SER A 545 -38.49 2.68 -28.37
CA SER A 545 -39.55 1.96 -27.64
C SER A 545 -40.83 2.76 -27.34
N LEU A 546 -40.88 4.07 -27.65
CA LEU A 546 -42.03 4.93 -27.35
C LEU A 546 -42.74 5.49 -28.61
N SER A 547 -42.38 4.99 -29.79
CA SER A 547 -42.99 5.41 -31.07
C SER A 547 -43.68 4.23 -31.76
N GLU A 548 -44.51 3.51 -31.02
CA GLU A 548 -45.55 2.64 -31.60
C GLU A 548 -46.87 3.42 -31.55
N GLY A 549 -47.06 4.32 -32.51
CA GLY A 549 -48.26 5.14 -32.61
C GLY A 549 -48.17 6.16 -33.73
N SER A 550 -48.71 5.78 -34.91
CA SER A 550 -49.05 6.61 -36.08
C SER A 550 -48.05 6.60 -37.26
N PRO A 551 -48.50 6.22 -38.48
CA PRO A 551 -47.71 6.29 -39.70
C PRO A 551 -47.97 7.61 -40.44
N ARG A 552 -46.96 8.49 -40.54
CA ARG A 552 -46.88 9.48 -41.62
C ARG A 552 -45.43 9.73 -42.06
N ASP A 553 -45.26 9.77 -43.37
CA ASP A 553 -44.03 9.90 -44.13
C ASP A 553 -43.19 11.12 -43.74
N ILE A 554 -41.97 10.89 -43.23
CA ILE A 554 -40.89 11.90 -43.23
C ILE A 554 -39.55 11.19 -43.46
N SER A 555 -38.84 11.64 -44.48
CA SER A 555 -37.46 11.29 -44.83
C SER A 555 -36.52 11.25 -43.61
N PRO A 556 -35.61 10.25 -43.48
CA PRO A 556 -34.69 10.20 -42.35
C PRO A 556 -33.56 11.21 -42.56
N SER A 557 -33.74 12.43 -42.05
CA SER A 557 -32.61 13.32 -41.78
C SER A 557 -31.76 12.67 -40.69
N ARG A 558 -30.53 12.26 -41.04
CA ARG A 558 -29.51 11.84 -40.09
C ARG A 558 -29.02 13.07 -39.32
N GLN A 559 -29.81 13.61 -38.40
CA GLN A 559 -29.30 14.52 -37.40
C GLN A 559 -28.65 13.68 -36.30
N ALA A 560 -27.33 13.83 -36.17
CA ALA A 560 -26.61 13.30 -35.01
C ALA A 560 -27.23 13.93 -33.73
N PRO A 561 -27.36 13.17 -32.63
CA PRO A 561 -27.89 13.70 -31.38
C PRO A 561 -27.12 14.96 -30.96
N SER A 562 -27.85 15.98 -30.50
CA SER A 562 -27.25 17.21 -29.95
C SER A 562 -26.42 16.86 -28.72
N SER A 563 -25.32 17.59 -28.49
CA SER A 563 -24.43 17.37 -27.35
C SER A 563 -25.16 17.43 -26.00
N GLU A 564 -26.18 18.31 -25.88
CA GLU A 564 -27.00 18.44 -24.66
C GLU A 564 -27.81 17.19 -24.31
N ASP A 565 -28.32 16.44 -25.29
CA ASP A 565 -29.12 15.24 -25.00
C ASP A 565 -28.23 14.06 -24.55
N SER A 566 -26.97 14.02 -25.02
CA SER A 566 -25.99 13.02 -24.56
C SER A 566 -25.51 13.27 -23.13
N ASP A 567 -25.44 14.53 -22.70
CA ASP A 567 -24.97 14.90 -21.36
C ASP A 567 -26.02 14.58 -20.29
N LYS A 568 -27.32 14.66 -20.63
CA LYS A 568 -28.45 14.35 -19.73
C LYS A 568 -28.53 12.88 -19.30
N CYS A 569 -28.21 11.89 -20.15
CA CYS A 569 -28.18 10.48 -19.71
C CYS A 569 -26.87 10.10 -18.99
N ARG A 570 -25.79 10.86 -19.20
CA ARG A 570 -24.45 10.56 -18.68
C ARG A 570 -24.30 10.93 -17.20
N PHE A 571 -24.69 12.16 -16.87
CA PHE A 571 -24.61 12.71 -15.51
C PHE A 571 -25.25 11.81 -14.42
N PRO A 572 -26.47 11.26 -14.60
CA PRO A 572 -27.06 10.40 -13.57
C PRO A 572 -26.30 9.08 -13.38
N ILE A 573 -25.76 8.46 -14.45
CA ILE A 573 -25.01 7.19 -14.35
C ILE A 573 -23.69 7.40 -13.61
N GLU A 574 -22.95 8.46 -13.95
CA GLU A 574 -21.69 8.80 -13.28
C GLU A 574 -21.90 9.03 -11.78
N ILE A 575 -22.96 9.75 -11.40
CA ILE A 575 -23.31 9.98 -9.99
C ILE A 575 -23.69 8.67 -9.31
N VAL A 576 -24.59 7.88 -9.89
CA VAL A 576 -25.04 6.62 -9.28
C VAL A 576 -23.85 5.68 -9.08
N CYS A 577 -22.99 5.49 -10.09
CA CYS A 577 -21.82 4.63 -9.96
C CYS A 577 -20.79 5.17 -8.96
N SER A 578 -20.62 6.49 -8.88
CA SER A 578 -19.74 7.12 -7.89
C SER A 578 -20.25 6.92 -6.47
N VAL A 579 -21.55 7.13 -6.24
CA VAL A 579 -22.19 6.91 -4.94
C VAL A 579 -22.11 5.44 -4.55
N LEU A 580 -22.45 4.52 -5.46
CA LEU A 580 -22.35 3.08 -5.20
C LEU A 580 -20.91 2.66 -4.87
N TRP A 581 -19.92 3.19 -5.60
CA TRP A 581 -18.52 2.88 -5.33
C TRP A 581 -18.06 3.43 -3.98
N MET A 582 -18.46 4.67 -3.64
CA MET A 582 -18.18 5.26 -2.33
C MET A 582 -18.84 4.48 -1.19
N CYS A 583 -20.10 4.07 -1.34
CA CYS A 583 -20.80 3.23 -0.37
C CYS A 583 -20.11 1.87 -0.20
N LEU A 584 -19.65 1.26 -1.30
CA LEU A 584 -18.91 0.00 -1.27
C LEU A 584 -17.58 0.19 -0.51
N PHE A 585 -16.80 1.21 -0.86
CA PHE A 585 -15.51 1.49 -0.23
C PHE A 585 -15.66 1.81 1.27
N LEU A 586 -16.57 2.72 1.62
CA LEU A 586 -16.83 3.09 3.02
C LEU A 586 -17.43 1.95 3.83
N GLY A 587 -18.29 1.13 3.22
CA GLY A 587 -18.86 -0.07 3.84
C GLY A 587 -17.77 -1.09 4.19
N TRP A 588 -16.89 -1.41 3.24
CA TRP A 588 -15.75 -2.28 3.50
C TRP A 588 -14.75 -1.67 4.48
N LEU A 589 -14.54 -0.35 4.45
CA LEU A 589 -13.66 0.33 5.40
C LEU A 589 -14.22 0.25 6.82
N CYS A 590 -15.53 0.46 6.97
CA CYS A 590 -16.25 0.30 8.23
C CYS A 590 -16.09 -1.13 8.75
N LEU A 591 -16.40 -2.14 7.94
CA LEU A 591 -16.22 -3.55 8.30
C LEU A 591 -14.77 -3.86 8.70
N PHE A 592 -13.81 -3.33 7.94
CA PHE A 592 -12.40 -3.50 8.24
C PHE A 592 -11.99 -2.82 9.56
N VAL A 593 -12.50 -1.63 9.89
CA VAL A 593 -12.13 -0.96 11.15
C VAL A 593 -12.78 -1.63 12.37
N PHE A 594 -14.01 -2.12 12.25
CA PHE A 594 -14.76 -2.67 13.40
C PHE A 594 -14.38 -4.09 13.82
N GLY A 595 -13.66 -4.87 13.01
CA GLY A 595 -13.10 -6.15 13.45
C GLY A 595 -12.96 -7.19 12.33
N PRO A 596 -12.04 -8.16 12.45
CA PRO A 596 -11.87 -9.20 11.43
C PRO A 596 -13.08 -10.13 11.41
N ILE A 597 -13.21 -10.88 10.32
CA ILE A 597 -13.97 -12.11 10.39
C ILE A 597 -13.21 -13.09 11.30
N LEU A 598 -13.70 -13.29 12.52
CA LEU A 598 -13.02 -14.12 13.53
C LEU A 598 -13.12 -15.62 13.21
N SER A 599 -14.07 -16.03 12.36
CA SER A 599 -14.25 -17.42 11.95
C SER A 599 -14.68 -17.52 10.48
N CYS A 600 -13.77 -17.96 9.63
CA CYS A 600 -14.08 -18.32 8.24
C CYS A 600 -13.35 -19.59 7.81
N ALA A 601 -14.06 -20.72 7.84
CA ALA A 601 -13.49 -22.01 7.45
C ALA A 601 -13.14 -22.08 5.95
N TRP A 602 -13.91 -21.40 5.09
CA TRP A 602 -13.78 -21.51 3.64
C TRP A 602 -12.88 -20.45 2.99
N CYS A 603 -12.57 -19.34 3.67
CA CYS A 603 -11.87 -18.19 3.09
C CYS A 603 -10.48 -18.58 2.54
N ASN A 604 -9.75 -19.42 3.27
CA ASN A 604 -8.43 -19.89 2.81
C ASN A 604 -8.51 -20.71 1.52
N TYR A 605 -9.61 -21.44 1.28
CA TYR A 605 -9.77 -22.25 0.07
C TYR A 605 -10.08 -21.42 -1.17
N PHE A 606 -10.59 -20.20 -1.01
CA PHE A 606 -10.79 -19.29 -2.13
C PHE A 606 -9.45 -18.80 -2.72
N THR A 607 -8.41 -18.74 -1.90
CA THR A 607 -7.06 -18.26 -2.25
C THR A 607 -6.03 -19.39 -2.41
N CYS A 608 -6.26 -20.58 -1.86
CA CYS A 608 -5.37 -21.72 -2.07
C CYS A 608 -6.09 -23.05 -1.89
N ILE A 609 -6.04 -23.89 -2.93
CA ILE A 609 -6.57 -25.25 -2.87
C ILE A 609 -5.41 -26.21 -2.57
N PRO A 610 -5.49 -27.06 -1.53
CA PRO A 610 -4.42 -27.98 -1.17
C PRO A 610 -4.36 -29.18 -2.14
N LEU A 611 -3.87 -28.95 -3.35
CA LEU A 611 -3.69 -29.97 -4.39
C LEU A 611 -2.53 -30.94 -4.07
N ALA A 612 -1.60 -30.53 -3.20
CA ALA A 612 -0.50 -31.33 -2.68
C ALA A 612 -0.33 -31.09 -1.17
N PRO A 613 0.16 -32.07 -0.39
CA PRO A 613 0.42 -31.90 1.04
C PRO A 613 1.39 -30.73 1.27
N ASN A 614 1.09 -29.90 2.28
CA ASN A 614 1.85 -28.70 2.65
C ASN A 614 1.88 -27.54 1.63
N LEU A 615 1.23 -27.65 0.46
CA LEU A 615 1.28 -26.61 -0.58
C LEU A 615 0.73 -25.25 -0.09
N CYS A 616 -0.34 -25.27 0.71
CA CYS A 616 -0.97 -24.06 1.26
C CYS A 616 -0.54 -23.76 2.71
N ASP A 617 0.25 -24.63 3.34
CA ASP A 617 0.52 -24.55 4.79
C ASP A 617 1.59 -23.50 5.12
N GLY A 618 2.48 -23.16 4.18
CA GLY A 618 3.43 -22.04 4.32
C GLY A 618 2.80 -20.65 4.40
N PHE A 619 1.49 -20.53 4.18
CA PHE A 619 0.74 -19.26 4.14
C PHE A 619 -0.33 -19.15 5.22
N ARG A 620 -0.62 -20.27 5.92
CA ARG A 620 -1.57 -20.30 7.03
C ARG A 620 -0.85 -19.90 8.30
N VAL A 621 -0.88 -18.60 8.62
CA VAL A 621 -0.46 -18.14 9.94
C VAL A 621 -1.55 -18.56 10.94
N ASN A 622 -1.40 -19.75 11.52
CA ASN A 622 -2.24 -20.19 12.61
C ASN A 622 -1.80 -19.48 13.90
N VAL A 623 -2.56 -18.46 14.28
CA VAL A 623 -2.29 -17.63 15.46
C VAL A 623 -2.32 -18.44 16.76
N SER A 624 -3.03 -19.58 16.79
CA SER A 624 -3.09 -20.48 17.95
C SER A 624 -1.94 -21.50 18.02
N GLN A 625 -1.21 -21.73 16.93
CA GLN A 625 -0.16 -22.74 16.87
C GLN A 625 1.13 -22.24 17.51
N ARG A 626 1.78 -23.03 18.37
CA ARG A 626 3.07 -22.66 18.96
C ARG A 626 4.16 -22.58 17.91
N THR A 627 5.10 -21.66 18.10
CA THR A 627 6.30 -21.59 17.25
C THR A 627 7.09 -22.88 17.41
N PRO A 628 7.39 -23.61 16.32
CA PRO A 628 8.23 -24.79 16.41
C PRO A 628 9.60 -24.41 16.96
N CYS A 629 10.25 -25.35 17.65
CA CYS A 629 11.60 -25.18 18.22
C CYS A 629 11.75 -24.26 19.44
N VAL A 630 10.69 -23.58 19.90
CA VAL A 630 10.73 -22.83 21.17
C VAL A 630 10.20 -23.75 22.28
N PRO A 631 11.01 -24.07 23.31
CA PRO A 631 10.57 -24.88 24.44
C PRO A 631 9.42 -24.23 25.22
N ASP A 632 8.53 -25.04 25.77
CA ASP A 632 7.42 -24.56 26.62
C ASP A 632 7.90 -23.85 27.91
N SER A 633 9.18 -24.00 28.26
CA SER A 633 9.81 -23.40 29.42
C SER A 633 10.27 -21.94 29.22
N LEU A 634 10.21 -21.42 27.99
CA LEU A 634 10.74 -20.11 27.59
C LEU A 634 9.66 -19.09 27.21
#